data_AF-A0A1F6CPI9-F1
#
_entry.id   AF-A0A1F6CPI9-F1
#
_cell.length_a   1.000
_cell.length_b   1.000
_cell.length_c   1.000
_cell.angle_alpha   90.00
_cell.angle_beta   90.00
_cell.angle_gamma   90.00
#
_symmetry.space_group_name_H-M   'P 1'
#
loop_
_entity.id
_entity.type
_entity.pdbx_description
1 polymer ?
#
loop_
_entity_poly.entity_id
_entity_poly.type
_entity_poly.pdbx_seq_one_letter_code
_entity_poly.pdbx_strand_id
1 'polypeptide(L)'
;MQKIIRFVIAGLIATMTNLFVTYALTDTFGIWYLYSSIGGFCAGFSVSFTLQKFWTFRHTALERMHVEAAQYFLVALGGLLFDAGAVYTLVEYAGSHYLFAQFVVGIFIAIANFIFYHMIFRGAPRRPFKTLWSEELGEWERGLIIAGGVSLLLVAVKFFGIDLPFHQDEWKTARFVVDPVGMAGLFHHPPLTELLYRIAGFLPPELLRLIPLAFTAGSFGLLYLIVERRAGFKAALLTIIVLGTSAYGTIAALMLDLDGAILPFFMLLSVYAYDRAREYSGGLRVLFLSLLLVALILGFLIKLSFVIVVGALMLDYLYERRRDITWGLVARLGSALLVFLAVLAFLVWVARYVYPAFSADAMIGHALTYVQGFDRGWGQIIFQTVKALLYTGPIALAAVVFFSREVFERTRIFNIYLGAGLIFYLMLFDFSMGALDKYLMFSIVPVCAIAAVALAPHLRMFSRSQAALLLASATALFALNFLPHDVLPLYPKAAWAKEVASLHWNILLPFFGGSGPMGFYVSFLFIALSFIVGAALAAAALFKREWRQFSATALLAVSLLYAGVFAEEYFFGRLNGSAPVVFREALTYIDTSDITSVITHNDIGAFELWQRGKYASRFYAAPQYEEAHRGIFAEHSGHYLVVGIPRWSDGSFYRKFFATCDIEFVTSSGVIAAHVYYCPDSDPLATQ
;
A
#
# COMPACT_ATOMS: atom_id res chain seq x y z
N MET A 1 -1.17 -29.28 13.70
CA MET A 1 -1.94 -28.14 13.16
C MET A 1 -2.95 -27.69 14.19
N GLN A 2 -2.94 -26.41 14.54
CA GLN A 2 -3.70 -25.82 15.65
C GLN A 2 -5.20 -25.69 15.33
N LYS A 3 -6.05 -25.71 16.35
CA LYS A 3 -7.53 -25.60 16.21
C LYS A 3 -7.93 -24.36 15.41
N ILE A 4 -7.30 -23.20 15.66
CA ILE A 4 -7.64 -21.95 14.96
C ILE A 4 -7.27 -22.02 13.47
N ILE A 5 -6.10 -22.58 13.12
CA ILE A 5 -5.71 -22.77 11.71
C ILE A 5 -6.72 -23.69 11.01
N ARG A 6 -7.15 -24.76 11.68
CA ARG A 6 -8.22 -25.63 11.14
C ARG A 6 -9.54 -24.91 11.01
N PHE A 7 -9.90 -24.07 11.99
CA PHE A 7 -11.13 -23.28 11.95
C PHE A 7 -11.17 -22.35 10.74
N VAL A 8 -10.08 -21.62 10.49
CA VAL A 8 -9.95 -20.70 9.34
C VAL A 8 -9.97 -21.48 8.02
N ILE A 9 -9.20 -22.58 7.91
CA ILE A 9 -9.19 -23.41 6.70
C ILE A 9 -10.57 -24.03 6.45
N ALA A 10 -11.24 -24.54 7.48
CA ALA A 10 -12.59 -25.08 7.37
C ALA A 10 -13.60 -24.02 6.91
N GLY A 11 -13.48 -22.79 7.43
CA GLY A 11 -14.27 -21.65 6.99
C GLY A 11 -14.03 -21.30 5.52
N LEU A 12 -12.76 -21.22 5.10
CA LEU A 12 -12.40 -20.93 3.70
C LEU A 12 -12.91 -22.01 2.74
N ILE A 13 -12.78 -23.29 3.10
CA ILE A 13 -13.30 -24.40 2.30
C ILE A 13 -14.82 -24.28 2.18
N ALA A 14 -15.53 -24.01 3.28
CA ALA A 14 -16.97 -23.84 3.27
C ALA A 14 -17.43 -22.66 2.37
N THR A 15 -16.74 -21.52 2.44
CA THR A 15 -17.02 -20.36 1.57
C THR A 15 -16.75 -20.69 0.10
N MET A 16 -15.64 -21.36 -0.20
CA MET A 16 -15.32 -21.81 -1.55
C MET A 16 -16.39 -22.79 -2.08
N THR A 17 -16.86 -23.73 -1.24
CA THR A 17 -17.96 -24.63 -1.61
C THR A 17 -19.24 -23.85 -1.89
N ASN A 18 -19.60 -22.87 -1.06
CA ASN A 18 -20.78 -22.04 -1.29
C ASN A 18 -20.72 -21.32 -2.64
N LEU A 19 -19.62 -20.61 -2.90
CA LEU A 19 -19.42 -19.88 -4.16
C LEU A 19 -19.40 -20.82 -5.37
N PHE A 20 -18.66 -21.92 -5.27
CA PHE A 20 -18.57 -22.90 -6.35
C PHE A 20 -19.92 -23.53 -6.70
N VAL A 21 -20.70 -23.95 -5.70
CA VAL A 21 -22.03 -24.53 -5.93
C VAL A 21 -22.97 -23.49 -6.50
N THR A 22 -22.96 -22.26 -5.97
CA THR A 22 -23.78 -21.16 -6.51
C THR A 22 -23.46 -20.91 -7.99
N TYR A 23 -22.17 -20.76 -8.32
CA TYR A 23 -21.69 -20.58 -9.69
C TYR A 23 -22.07 -21.75 -10.59
N ALA A 24 -21.84 -22.99 -10.16
CA ALA A 24 -22.19 -24.17 -10.94
C ALA A 24 -23.70 -24.21 -11.24
N LEU A 25 -24.54 -24.00 -10.24
CA LEU A 25 -26.00 -24.00 -10.41
C LEU A 25 -26.47 -22.87 -11.33
N THR A 26 -25.90 -21.66 -11.22
CA THR A 26 -26.27 -20.52 -12.05
C THR A 26 -25.74 -20.63 -13.48
N ASP A 27 -24.43 -20.76 -13.65
CA ASP A 27 -23.78 -20.63 -14.95
C ASP A 27 -23.71 -21.95 -15.73
N THR A 28 -23.63 -23.10 -15.04
CA THR A 28 -23.57 -24.40 -15.71
C THR A 28 -24.94 -25.03 -15.89
N PHE A 29 -25.80 -24.93 -14.87
CA PHE A 29 -27.13 -25.55 -14.88
C PHE A 29 -28.28 -24.58 -15.18
N GLY A 30 -28.00 -23.28 -15.34
CA GLY A 30 -28.99 -22.27 -15.71
C GLY A 30 -30.07 -22.03 -14.64
N ILE A 31 -29.84 -22.44 -13.39
CA ILE A 31 -30.77 -22.23 -12.29
C ILE A 31 -30.74 -20.75 -11.88
N TRP A 32 -31.92 -20.20 -11.62
CA TRP A 32 -32.05 -18.81 -11.18
C TRP A 32 -31.18 -18.52 -9.95
N TYR A 33 -30.41 -17.43 -10.00
CA TYR A 33 -29.31 -17.16 -9.06
C TYR A 33 -29.74 -17.15 -7.59
N LEU A 34 -30.99 -16.80 -7.27
CA LEU A 34 -31.49 -16.81 -5.91
C LEU A 34 -31.66 -18.24 -5.37
N TYR A 35 -32.20 -19.15 -6.18
CA TYR A 35 -32.28 -20.57 -5.83
C TYR A 35 -30.88 -21.21 -5.78
N SER A 36 -29.99 -20.82 -6.69
CA SER A 36 -28.59 -21.24 -6.68
C SER A 36 -27.88 -20.81 -5.39
N SER A 37 -28.11 -19.58 -4.93
CA SER A 37 -27.53 -19.07 -3.68
C SER A 37 -28.02 -19.82 -2.45
N ILE A 38 -29.30 -20.22 -2.42
CA ILE A 38 -29.83 -21.07 -1.33
C ILE A 38 -29.16 -22.44 -1.35
N GLY A 39 -29.02 -23.05 -2.53
CA GLY A 39 -28.33 -24.33 -2.71
C GLY A 39 -26.87 -24.27 -2.28
N GLY A 40 -26.16 -23.21 -2.68
CA GLY A 40 -24.78 -22.93 -2.27
C GLY A 40 -24.64 -22.77 -0.76
N PHE A 41 -25.54 -22.01 -0.13
CA PHE A 41 -25.54 -21.82 1.31
C PHE A 41 -25.71 -23.16 2.06
N CYS A 42 -26.66 -24.00 1.65
CA CYS A 42 -26.89 -25.32 2.26
C CYS A 42 -25.66 -26.23 2.14
N ALA A 43 -25.01 -26.25 0.97
CA ALA A 43 -23.78 -27.03 0.75
C ALA A 43 -22.61 -26.51 1.59
N GLY A 44 -22.38 -25.20 1.56
CA GLY A 44 -21.34 -24.54 2.36
C GLY A 44 -21.54 -24.74 3.85
N PHE A 45 -22.77 -24.60 4.35
CA PHE A 45 -23.14 -24.87 5.74
C PHE A 45 -22.82 -26.31 6.15
N SER A 46 -23.20 -27.30 5.32
CA SER A 46 -22.98 -28.72 5.60
C SER A 46 -21.49 -29.06 5.68
N VAL A 47 -20.68 -28.53 4.75
CA VAL A 47 -19.22 -28.68 4.75
C VAL A 47 -18.62 -27.99 5.98
N SER A 48 -19.07 -26.78 6.29
CA SER A 48 -18.62 -26.01 7.46
C SER A 48 -18.86 -26.79 8.75
N PHE A 49 -20.11 -27.23 9.01
CA PHE A 49 -20.45 -27.99 10.20
C PHE A 49 -19.61 -29.26 10.34
N THR A 50 -19.48 -30.03 9.26
CA THR A 50 -18.73 -31.29 9.25
C THR A 50 -17.24 -31.07 9.56
N LEU A 51 -16.60 -30.10 8.91
CA LEU A 51 -15.19 -29.79 9.13
C LEU A 51 -14.96 -29.20 10.52
N GLN A 52 -15.84 -28.30 11.00
CA GLN A 52 -15.69 -27.73 12.33
C GLN A 52 -15.83 -28.81 13.42
N LYS A 53 -16.85 -29.66 13.34
CA LYS A 53 -17.09 -30.74 14.31
C LYS A 53 -15.95 -31.77 14.32
N PHE A 54 -15.70 -32.43 13.17
CA PHE A 54 -14.82 -33.60 13.14
C PHE A 54 -13.33 -33.26 12.99
N TRP A 55 -12.99 -32.16 12.32
CA TRP A 55 -11.60 -31.83 12.02
C TRP A 55 -11.04 -30.71 12.91
N THR A 56 -11.76 -29.59 13.03
CA THR A 56 -11.34 -28.45 13.86
C THR A 56 -11.35 -28.80 15.34
N PHE A 57 -12.52 -29.18 15.86
CA PHE A 57 -12.73 -29.44 17.29
C PHE A 57 -12.60 -30.92 17.66
N ARG A 58 -12.49 -31.81 16.67
CA ARG A 58 -12.28 -33.26 16.86
C ARG A 58 -13.34 -33.91 17.75
N HIS A 59 -14.58 -33.44 17.65
CA HIS A 59 -15.71 -33.99 18.38
C HIS A 59 -16.36 -35.13 17.58
N THR A 60 -16.05 -36.37 17.93
CA THR A 60 -16.47 -37.57 17.18
C THR A 60 -17.80 -38.17 17.65
N ALA A 61 -18.40 -37.64 18.72
CA ALA A 61 -19.67 -38.17 19.25
C ALA A 61 -20.84 -37.86 18.28
N LEU A 62 -21.67 -38.87 18.01
CA LEU A 62 -22.80 -38.77 17.06
C LEU A 62 -24.16 -38.64 17.74
N GLU A 63 -24.28 -38.99 19.02
CA GLU A 63 -25.56 -39.10 19.75
C GLU A 63 -26.37 -37.79 19.76
N ARG A 64 -25.70 -36.63 19.78
CA ARG A 64 -26.34 -35.30 19.84
C ARG A 64 -26.15 -34.48 18.56
N MET A 65 -25.81 -35.13 17.45
CA MET A 65 -25.45 -34.44 16.21
C MET A 65 -26.56 -33.52 15.68
N HIS A 66 -27.83 -33.90 15.84
CA HIS A 66 -28.97 -33.07 15.43
C HIS A 66 -29.13 -31.81 16.30
N VAL A 67 -28.90 -31.92 17.62
CA VAL A 67 -28.91 -30.77 18.55
C VAL A 67 -27.75 -29.83 18.27
N GLU A 68 -26.55 -30.37 18.04
CA GLU A 68 -25.37 -29.58 17.69
C GLU A 68 -25.52 -28.89 16.34
N ALA A 69 -26.10 -29.56 15.34
CA ALA A 69 -26.40 -28.97 14.04
C ALA A 69 -27.43 -27.83 14.16
N ALA A 70 -28.48 -28.02 14.97
CA ALA A 70 -29.47 -26.97 15.22
C ALA A 70 -28.86 -25.76 15.95
N GLN A 71 -28.03 -25.99 16.98
CA GLN A 71 -27.30 -24.92 17.68
C GLN A 71 -26.33 -24.19 16.75
N TYR A 72 -25.60 -24.94 15.91
CA TYR A 72 -24.69 -24.37 14.92
C TYR A 72 -25.44 -23.52 13.89
N PHE A 73 -26.60 -23.99 13.42
CA PHE A 73 -27.49 -23.25 12.54
C PHE A 73 -27.99 -21.95 13.19
N LEU A 74 -28.43 -22.00 14.44
CA LEU A 74 -28.88 -20.82 15.17
C LEU A 74 -27.77 -19.78 15.37
N VAL A 75 -26.53 -20.22 15.63
CA VAL A 75 -25.38 -19.31 15.71
C VAL A 75 -25.09 -18.69 14.34
N ALA A 76 -25.11 -19.47 13.27
CA ALA A 76 -24.92 -18.95 11.91
C ALA A 76 -26.01 -17.95 11.52
N LEU A 77 -27.28 -18.25 11.83
CA LEU A 77 -28.42 -17.36 11.57
C LEU A 77 -28.34 -16.08 12.40
N GLY A 78 -28.02 -16.19 13.69
CA GLY A 78 -27.81 -15.03 14.56
C GLY A 78 -26.63 -14.17 14.08
N GLY A 79 -25.56 -14.80 13.62
CA GLY A 79 -24.42 -14.13 12.99
C GLY A 79 -24.83 -13.34 11.74
N LEU A 80 -25.67 -13.92 10.87
CA LEU A 80 -26.19 -13.25 9.66
C LEU A 80 -27.06 -12.02 10.00
N LEU A 81 -27.99 -12.15 10.95
CA LEU A 81 -28.84 -11.04 11.38
C LEU A 81 -28.02 -9.93 12.04
N PHE A 82 -27.03 -10.31 12.85
CA PHE A 82 -26.10 -9.35 13.44
C PHE A 82 -25.23 -8.68 12.37
N ASP A 83 -24.75 -9.43 11.37
CA ASP A 83 -23.97 -8.88 10.24
C ASP A 83 -24.73 -7.75 9.56
N ALA A 84 -25.94 -8.07 9.08
CA ALA A 84 -26.80 -7.10 8.39
C ALA A 84 -27.11 -5.88 9.26
N GLY A 85 -27.51 -6.08 10.52
CA GLY A 85 -27.85 -4.99 11.43
C GLY A 85 -26.66 -4.10 11.81
N ALA A 86 -25.50 -4.71 12.07
CA ALA A 86 -24.30 -3.98 12.45
C ALA A 86 -23.69 -3.23 11.27
N VAL A 87 -23.65 -3.84 10.08
CA VAL A 87 -23.20 -3.16 8.85
C VAL A 87 -24.12 -1.99 8.53
N TYR A 88 -25.45 -2.20 8.52
CA TYR A 88 -26.42 -1.13 8.32
C TYR A 88 -26.21 0.01 9.32
N THR A 89 -26.02 -0.31 10.60
CA THR A 89 -25.83 0.71 11.64
C THR A 89 -24.55 1.53 11.43
N LEU A 90 -23.45 0.86 11.09
CA LEU A 90 -22.17 1.52 10.85
C LEU A 90 -22.20 2.39 9.59
N VAL A 91 -22.86 1.93 8.53
CA VAL A 91 -22.96 2.70 7.29
C VAL A 91 -23.86 3.91 7.47
N GLU A 92 -25.11 3.69 7.90
CA GLU A 92 -26.11 4.76 7.94
C GLU A 92 -25.90 5.76 9.07
N TYR A 93 -25.55 5.31 10.28
CA TYR A 93 -25.46 6.21 11.45
C TYR A 93 -24.05 6.66 11.76
N ALA A 94 -23.03 5.89 11.40
CA ALA A 94 -21.63 6.27 11.62
C ALA A 94 -20.94 6.79 10.35
N GLY A 95 -21.62 6.82 9.20
CA GLY A 95 -21.08 7.30 7.93
C GLY A 95 -19.90 6.45 7.41
N SER A 96 -19.82 5.19 7.84
CA SER A 96 -18.75 4.29 7.43
C SER A 96 -18.93 3.84 5.98
N HIS A 97 -17.82 3.67 5.26
CA HIS A 97 -17.85 2.94 4.00
C HIS A 97 -18.34 1.51 4.23
N TYR A 98 -19.23 1.00 3.37
CA TYR A 98 -19.89 -0.31 3.57
C TYR A 98 -18.91 -1.47 3.61
N LEU A 99 -17.84 -1.44 2.80
CA LEU A 99 -16.80 -2.48 2.86
C LEU A 99 -16.01 -2.46 4.17
N PHE A 100 -15.75 -1.28 4.75
CA PHE A 100 -15.11 -1.19 6.06
C PHE A 100 -16.01 -1.78 7.14
N ALA A 101 -17.30 -1.41 7.12
CA ALA A 101 -18.29 -1.96 8.02
C ALA A 101 -18.38 -3.50 7.89
N GLN A 102 -18.50 -4.02 6.66
CA GLN A 102 -18.54 -5.45 6.39
C GLN A 102 -17.29 -6.17 6.91
N PHE A 103 -16.12 -5.57 6.69
CA PHE A 103 -14.84 -6.12 7.15
C PHE A 103 -14.79 -6.19 8.68
N VAL A 104 -15.06 -5.09 9.38
CA VAL A 104 -15.04 -5.01 10.86
C VAL A 104 -16.03 -5.98 11.48
N VAL A 105 -17.26 -6.02 10.97
CA VAL A 105 -18.32 -6.89 11.48
C VAL A 105 -17.99 -8.37 11.22
N GLY A 106 -17.45 -8.70 10.04
CA GLY A 106 -17.02 -10.05 9.69
C GLY A 106 -15.95 -10.61 10.65
N ILE A 107 -15.03 -9.77 11.13
CA ILE A 107 -14.01 -10.15 12.12
C ILE A 107 -14.66 -10.51 13.46
N PHE A 108 -15.56 -9.65 13.92
CA PHE A 108 -16.28 -9.86 15.17
C PHE A 108 -17.07 -11.16 15.12
N ILE A 109 -17.75 -11.42 14.00
CA ILE A 109 -18.50 -12.66 13.76
C ILE A 109 -17.55 -13.86 13.73
N ALA A 110 -16.39 -13.77 13.08
CA ALA A 110 -15.43 -14.89 13.05
C ALA A 110 -14.95 -15.28 14.46
N ILE A 111 -14.65 -14.29 15.32
CA ILE A 111 -14.24 -14.51 16.71
C ILE A 111 -15.39 -15.11 17.52
N ALA A 112 -16.59 -14.52 17.40
CA ALA A 112 -17.79 -15.01 18.08
C ALA A 112 -18.10 -16.46 17.67
N ASN A 113 -18.06 -16.76 16.37
CA ASN A 113 -18.27 -18.10 15.83
C ASN A 113 -17.24 -19.10 16.36
N PHE A 114 -15.96 -18.75 16.42
CA PHE A 114 -14.95 -19.63 17.02
C PHE A 114 -15.31 -19.98 18.47
N ILE A 115 -15.71 -18.99 19.28
CA ILE A 115 -16.11 -19.18 20.68
C ILE A 115 -17.36 -20.03 20.78
N PHE A 116 -18.42 -19.71 20.02
CA PHE A 116 -19.68 -20.45 20.03
C PHE A 116 -19.51 -21.89 19.55
N TYR A 117 -18.78 -22.12 18.46
CA TYR A 117 -18.53 -23.48 17.94
C TYR A 117 -17.71 -24.30 18.93
N HIS A 118 -16.70 -23.69 19.55
CA HIS A 118 -15.94 -24.35 20.62
C HIS A 118 -16.82 -24.71 21.83
N MET A 119 -17.84 -23.92 22.15
CA MET A 119 -18.82 -24.24 23.20
C MET A 119 -19.78 -25.36 22.77
N ILE A 120 -20.25 -25.36 21.53
CA ILE A 120 -21.17 -26.38 21.00
C ILE A 120 -20.47 -27.75 20.96
N PHE A 121 -19.23 -27.81 20.49
CA PHE A 121 -18.50 -29.06 20.28
C PHE A 121 -17.69 -29.55 21.50
N ARG A 122 -17.95 -29.02 22.72
CA ARG A 122 -17.32 -29.48 23.97
C ARG A 122 -18.30 -30.26 24.86
N GLY A 123 -17.89 -31.45 25.28
CA GLY A 123 -18.67 -32.34 26.18
C GLY A 123 -18.53 -32.12 27.70
N ALA A 124 -17.93 -31.03 28.20
CA ALA A 124 -17.75 -30.77 29.65
C ALA A 124 -17.52 -29.26 29.96
N PRO A 125 -17.71 -28.76 31.21
CA PRO A 125 -18.33 -27.46 31.52
C PRO A 125 -17.55 -26.20 31.11
N ARG A 126 -18.30 -25.10 30.95
CA ARG A 126 -17.83 -23.74 30.57
C ARG A 126 -16.70 -23.26 31.49
N ARG A 127 -15.46 -23.29 30.99
CA ARG A 127 -14.30 -22.65 31.63
C ARG A 127 -14.19 -21.18 31.17
N PRO A 128 -13.69 -20.26 32.01
CA PRO A 128 -13.51 -18.86 31.64
C PRO A 128 -12.49 -18.66 30.51
N PHE A 129 -12.67 -17.62 29.70
CA PHE A 129 -11.83 -17.30 28.52
C PHE A 129 -10.33 -17.22 28.84
N LYS A 130 -9.98 -16.71 30.02
CA LYS A 130 -8.58 -16.54 30.47
C LYS A 130 -7.81 -17.86 30.54
N THR A 131 -8.46 -18.94 31.01
CA THR A 131 -7.89 -20.30 31.01
C THR A 131 -7.78 -20.90 29.61
N LEU A 132 -8.63 -20.49 28.66
CA LEU A 132 -8.56 -20.94 27.26
C LEU A 132 -7.31 -20.37 26.55
N TRP A 133 -7.00 -19.10 26.80
CA TRP A 133 -5.89 -18.38 26.17
C TRP A 133 -4.51 -18.78 26.69
N SER A 134 -4.41 -19.19 27.96
CA SER A 134 -3.11 -19.49 28.60
C SER A 134 -2.69 -20.96 28.54
N GLU A 135 -3.63 -21.91 28.53
CA GLU A 135 -3.31 -23.35 28.66
C GLU A 135 -3.38 -24.13 27.34
N GLU A 136 -4.21 -23.72 26.37
CA GLU A 136 -4.36 -24.46 25.11
C GLU A 136 -3.50 -23.95 23.95
N LEU A 137 -3.03 -22.70 24.00
CA LEU A 137 -2.29 -22.06 22.90
C LEU A 137 -0.81 -21.86 23.25
N GLY A 138 0.08 -22.38 22.41
CA GLY A 138 1.52 -22.13 22.51
C GLY A 138 1.90 -20.65 22.26
N GLU A 139 3.10 -20.24 22.66
CA GLU A 139 3.59 -18.86 22.47
C GLU A 139 3.57 -18.39 21.02
N TRP A 140 4.06 -19.24 20.10
CA TRP A 140 4.03 -19.00 18.66
C TRP A 140 2.60 -18.76 18.14
N GLU A 141 1.62 -19.50 18.66
CA GLU A 141 0.22 -19.48 18.23
C GLU A 141 -0.44 -18.18 18.66
N ARG A 142 -0.22 -17.77 19.92
CA ARG A 142 -0.64 -16.47 20.44
C ARG A 142 -0.01 -15.34 19.62
N GLY A 143 1.26 -15.48 19.26
CA GLY A 143 1.95 -14.50 18.43
C GLY A 143 1.30 -14.34 17.06
N LEU A 144 0.98 -15.45 16.37
CA LEU A 144 0.28 -15.43 15.09
C LEU A 144 -1.12 -14.82 15.18
N ILE A 145 -1.87 -15.09 16.25
CA ILE A 145 -3.22 -14.51 16.44
C ILE A 145 -3.12 -13.00 16.64
N ILE A 146 -2.20 -12.55 17.48
CA ILE A 146 -1.97 -11.12 17.73
C ILE A 146 -1.53 -10.43 16.44
N ALA A 147 -0.55 -11.00 15.74
CA ALA A 147 -0.06 -10.46 14.47
C ALA A 147 -1.15 -10.44 13.39
N GLY A 148 -1.96 -11.50 13.30
CA GLY A 148 -3.10 -11.58 12.41
C GLY A 148 -4.13 -10.50 12.71
N GLY A 149 -4.54 -10.35 13.98
CA GLY A 149 -5.48 -9.31 14.42
C GLY A 149 -4.97 -7.89 14.17
N VAL A 150 -3.69 -7.64 14.44
CA VAL A 150 -3.05 -6.34 14.15
C VAL A 150 -2.97 -6.07 12.65
N SER A 151 -2.54 -7.05 11.84
CA SER A 151 -2.47 -6.92 10.38
C SER A 151 -3.84 -6.56 9.80
N LEU A 152 -4.87 -7.22 10.32
CA LEU A 152 -6.25 -7.05 9.91
C LEU A 152 -6.82 -5.69 10.34
N LEU A 153 -6.52 -5.20 11.55
CA LEU A 153 -6.83 -3.82 11.94
C LEU A 153 -6.16 -2.80 11.01
N LEU A 154 -4.88 -3.02 10.68
CA LEU A 154 -4.12 -2.12 9.80
C LEU A 154 -4.67 -2.10 8.38
N VAL A 155 -5.10 -3.26 7.86
CA VAL A 155 -5.83 -3.38 6.58
C VAL A 155 -7.19 -2.69 6.65
N ALA A 156 -7.93 -2.84 7.76
CA ALA A 156 -9.22 -2.19 7.98
C ALA A 156 -9.11 -0.68 7.78
N VAL A 157 -8.11 -0.05 8.41
CA VAL A 157 -7.89 1.40 8.31
C VAL A 157 -7.69 1.86 6.86
N LYS A 158 -7.17 1.01 5.96
CA LYS A 158 -6.97 1.39 4.55
C LYS A 158 -8.28 1.46 3.76
N PHE A 159 -9.37 0.87 4.23
CA PHE A 159 -10.66 0.97 3.52
C PHE A 159 -11.20 2.39 3.46
N PHE A 160 -10.74 3.31 4.32
CA PHE A 160 -11.09 4.74 4.21
C PHE A 160 -10.55 5.41 2.94
N GLY A 161 -9.59 4.80 2.23
CA GLY A 161 -9.04 5.33 0.98
C GLY A 161 -9.33 4.46 -0.24
N ILE A 162 -10.27 3.51 -0.16
CA ILE A 162 -10.55 2.57 -1.26
C ILE A 162 -11.25 3.25 -2.45
N ASP A 163 -12.06 4.27 -2.17
CA ASP A 163 -12.88 5.02 -3.12
C ASP A 163 -12.22 6.35 -3.55
N LEU A 164 -10.92 6.52 -3.24
CA LEU A 164 -10.17 7.70 -3.65
C LEU A 164 -10.06 7.76 -5.18
N PRO A 165 -10.39 8.90 -5.81
CA PRO A 165 -10.40 9.00 -7.27
C PRO A 165 -9.01 8.74 -7.84
N PHE A 166 -8.96 8.19 -9.06
CA PHE A 166 -7.70 7.79 -9.68
C PHE A 166 -6.90 9.01 -10.14
N HIS A 167 -5.61 9.00 -9.88
CA HIS A 167 -4.70 10.07 -10.28
C HIS A 167 -3.53 9.54 -11.10
N GLN A 168 -3.25 10.22 -12.22
CA GLN A 168 -2.16 9.91 -13.14
C GLN A 168 -2.09 8.42 -13.54
N ASP A 169 -1.00 7.69 -13.30
CA ASP A 169 -0.91 6.32 -13.82
C ASP A 169 -2.00 5.38 -13.28
N GLU A 170 -2.63 5.69 -12.15
CA GLU A 170 -3.78 4.92 -11.65
C GLU A 170 -4.96 4.97 -12.62
N TRP A 171 -5.24 6.13 -13.22
CA TRP A 171 -6.38 6.31 -14.11
C TRP A 171 -6.17 5.54 -15.42
N LYS A 172 -4.93 5.51 -15.91
CA LYS A 172 -4.54 4.72 -17.09
C LYS A 172 -4.74 3.23 -16.82
N THR A 173 -4.33 2.78 -15.63
CA THR A 173 -4.48 1.39 -15.19
C THR A 173 -5.96 1.02 -15.05
N ALA A 174 -6.77 1.87 -14.42
CA ALA A 174 -8.21 1.70 -14.32
C ALA A 174 -8.90 1.68 -15.69
N ARG A 175 -8.53 2.59 -16.59
CA ARG A 175 -9.05 2.61 -17.97
C ARG A 175 -8.66 1.36 -18.74
N PHE A 176 -7.44 0.86 -18.59
CA PHE A 176 -7.00 -0.37 -19.26
C PHE A 176 -7.83 -1.59 -18.86
N VAL A 177 -8.29 -1.64 -17.60
CA VAL A 177 -9.18 -2.72 -17.15
C VAL A 177 -10.53 -2.66 -17.87
N VAL A 178 -11.06 -1.45 -18.11
CA VAL A 178 -12.37 -1.22 -18.76
C VAL A 178 -12.29 -1.30 -20.28
N ASP A 179 -11.24 -0.72 -20.87
CA ASP A 179 -11.00 -0.58 -22.30
C ASP A 179 -9.58 -1.06 -22.66
N PRO A 180 -9.33 -2.38 -22.63
CA PRO A 180 -8.01 -2.94 -22.89
C PRO A 180 -7.58 -2.78 -24.35
N VAL A 181 -8.52 -2.64 -25.28
CA VAL A 181 -8.23 -2.48 -26.72
C VAL A 181 -7.80 -1.04 -27.01
N GLY A 182 -8.54 -0.05 -26.50
CA GLY A 182 -8.18 1.37 -26.66
C GLY A 182 -6.93 1.77 -25.90
N MET A 183 -6.50 0.97 -24.92
CA MET A 183 -5.27 1.18 -24.14
C MET A 183 -4.11 0.26 -24.55
N ALA A 184 -4.26 -0.55 -25.60
CA ALA A 184 -3.22 -1.48 -26.04
C ALA A 184 -1.92 -0.75 -26.45
N GLY A 185 -0.77 -1.26 -26.00
CA GLY A 185 0.55 -0.70 -26.34
C GLY A 185 0.94 0.58 -25.58
N LEU A 186 0.08 1.11 -24.69
CA LEU A 186 0.38 2.27 -23.86
C LEU A 186 1.16 1.93 -22.57
N PHE A 187 1.24 0.64 -22.22
CA PHE A 187 2.02 0.17 -21.09
C PHE A 187 3.39 -0.35 -21.58
N HIS A 188 4.42 -0.03 -20.80
CA HIS A 188 5.81 -0.41 -21.11
C HIS A 188 6.38 -1.40 -20.09
N HIS A 189 5.50 -2.14 -19.43
CA HIS A 189 5.87 -3.06 -18.36
C HIS A 189 6.01 -4.50 -18.88
N PRO A 190 6.76 -5.35 -18.16
CA PRO A 190 6.73 -6.79 -18.36
C PRO A 190 5.31 -7.39 -18.33
N PRO A 191 5.10 -8.53 -19.00
CA PRO A 191 3.77 -8.98 -19.44
C PRO A 191 2.80 -9.33 -18.30
N LEU A 192 3.31 -9.68 -17.10
CA LEU A 192 2.45 -10.05 -15.99
C LEU A 192 1.78 -8.83 -15.33
N THR A 193 2.30 -7.62 -15.54
CA THR A 193 1.68 -6.38 -15.03
C THR A 193 0.29 -6.17 -15.62
N GLU A 194 0.21 -6.14 -16.95
CA GLU A 194 -1.04 -5.97 -17.67
C GLU A 194 -1.98 -7.15 -17.41
N LEU A 195 -1.43 -8.37 -17.40
CA LEU A 195 -2.22 -9.57 -17.14
C LEU A 195 -2.83 -9.58 -15.72
N LEU A 196 -2.11 -9.10 -14.71
CA LEU A 196 -2.60 -9.03 -13.33
C LEU A 196 -3.85 -8.16 -13.23
N TYR A 197 -3.82 -6.96 -13.79
CA TYR A 197 -4.97 -6.05 -13.77
C TYR A 197 -6.08 -6.49 -14.73
N ARG A 198 -5.73 -7.13 -15.86
CA ARG A 198 -6.71 -7.72 -16.78
C ARG A 198 -7.49 -8.87 -16.14
N ILE A 199 -6.81 -9.76 -15.41
CA ILE A 199 -7.47 -10.82 -14.63
C ILE A 199 -8.42 -10.19 -13.60
N ALA A 200 -8.06 -9.03 -13.05
CA ALA A 200 -8.93 -8.30 -12.12
C ALA A 200 -10.09 -7.55 -12.79
N GLY A 201 -10.30 -7.67 -14.12
CA GLY A 201 -11.40 -7.03 -14.83
C GLY A 201 -12.80 -7.56 -14.52
N PHE A 202 -12.93 -8.60 -13.68
CA PHE A 202 -14.20 -8.95 -13.06
C PHE A 202 -14.60 -8.00 -11.92
N LEU A 203 -13.66 -7.21 -11.40
CA LEU A 203 -13.94 -6.19 -10.40
C LEU A 203 -14.40 -4.90 -11.08
N PRO A 204 -15.38 -4.19 -10.50
CA PRO A 204 -15.67 -2.84 -10.93
C PRO A 204 -14.44 -1.93 -10.66
N PRO A 205 -14.18 -0.91 -11.50
CA PRO A 205 -12.96 -0.11 -11.42
C PRO A 205 -12.70 0.48 -10.03
N GLU A 206 -13.74 0.90 -9.32
CA GLU A 206 -13.70 1.50 -7.99
C GLU A 206 -13.10 0.54 -6.94
N LEU A 207 -13.12 -0.76 -7.19
CA LEU A 207 -12.58 -1.80 -6.30
C LEU A 207 -11.19 -2.28 -6.69
N LEU A 208 -10.56 -1.72 -7.74
CA LEU A 208 -9.21 -2.12 -8.16
C LEU A 208 -8.16 -1.92 -7.06
N ARG A 209 -8.37 -0.96 -6.13
CA ARG A 209 -7.47 -0.74 -4.98
C ARG A 209 -7.45 -1.92 -4.00
N LEU A 210 -8.38 -2.87 -4.10
CA LEU A 210 -8.33 -4.12 -3.33
C LEU A 210 -7.13 -5.01 -3.71
N ILE A 211 -6.61 -4.87 -4.94
CA ILE A 211 -5.44 -5.62 -5.40
C ILE A 211 -4.18 -5.27 -4.59
N PRO A 212 -3.68 -4.01 -4.60
CA PRO A 212 -2.52 -3.64 -3.78
C PRO A 212 -2.78 -3.86 -2.28
N LEU A 213 -4.02 -3.72 -1.82
CA LEU A 213 -4.38 -3.98 -0.43
C LEU A 213 -4.21 -5.47 -0.05
N ALA A 214 -4.60 -6.39 -0.94
CA ALA A 214 -4.41 -7.82 -0.74
C ALA A 214 -2.93 -8.21 -0.70
N PHE A 215 -2.11 -7.64 -1.60
CA PHE A 215 -0.65 -7.82 -1.57
C PHE A 215 0.01 -7.23 -0.31
N THR A 216 -0.53 -6.13 0.21
CA THR A 216 -0.12 -5.54 1.49
C THR A 216 -0.43 -6.47 2.66
N ALA A 217 -1.64 -7.04 2.71
CA ALA A 217 -2.03 -8.00 3.73
C ALA A 217 -1.13 -9.26 3.69
N GLY A 218 -0.83 -9.77 2.50
CA GLY A 218 0.13 -10.86 2.30
C GLY A 218 1.54 -10.48 2.76
N SER A 219 1.97 -9.25 2.51
CA SER A 219 3.27 -8.72 2.94
C SER A 219 3.38 -8.65 4.46
N PHE A 220 2.32 -8.27 5.19
CA PHE A 220 2.32 -8.33 6.67
C PHE A 220 2.56 -9.74 7.18
N GLY A 221 1.89 -10.74 6.60
CA GLY A 221 2.07 -12.14 6.96
C GLY A 221 3.49 -12.63 6.70
N LEU A 222 4.02 -12.42 5.49
CA LEU A 222 5.38 -12.82 5.12
C LEU A 222 6.43 -12.12 5.97
N LEU A 223 6.29 -10.81 6.17
CA LEU A 223 7.23 -10.01 6.95
C LEU A 223 7.24 -10.42 8.42
N TYR A 224 6.07 -10.72 9.01
CA TYR A 224 5.99 -11.31 10.34
C TYR A 224 6.78 -12.62 10.42
N LEU A 225 6.52 -13.56 9.49
CA LEU A 225 7.16 -14.88 9.49
C LEU A 225 8.68 -14.77 9.32
N ILE A 226 9.17 -13.85 8.50
CA ILE A 226 10.59 -13.61 8.29
C ILE A 226 11.22 -13.01 9.55
N VAL A 227 10.63 -11.94 10.10
CA VAL A 227 11.22 -11.19 11.22
C VAL A 227 11.11 -11.95 12.54
N GLU A 228 10.03 -12.70 12.77
CA GLU A 228 9.87 -13.50 14.00
C GLU A 228 11.04 -14.46 14.14
N ARG A 229 11.37 -15.18 13.06
CA ARG A 229 12.43 -16.18 13.07
C ARG A 229 13.81 -15.57 13.26
N ARG A 230 14.00 -14.33 12.83
CA ARG A 230 15.29 -13.63 12.83
C ARG A 230 15.50 -12.80 14.11
N ALA A 231 14.45 -12.23 14.67
CA ALA A 231 14.52 -11.22 15.72
C ALA A 231 13.46 -11.37 16.83
N GLY A 232 12.64 -12.41 16.79
CA GLY A 232 11.63 -12.74 17.78
C GLY A 232 10.29 -12.03 17.59
N PHE A 233 9.27 -12.53 18.30
CA PHE A 233 7.88 -12.06 18.23
C PHE A 233 7.72 -10.53 18.36
N LYS A 234 8.40 -9.91 19.34
CA LYS A 234 8.27 -8.48 19.60
C LYS A 234 8.73 -7.62 18.43
N ALA A 235 9.85 -8.00 17.80
CA ALA A 235 10.36 -7.32 16.62
C ALA A 235 9.43 -7.53 15.42
N ALA A 236 8.93 -8.75 15.24
CA ALA A 236 8.02 -9.07 14.14
C ALA A 236 6.71 -8.28 14.21
N LEU A 237 6.09 -8.22 15.39
CA LEU A 237 4.87 -7.45 15.60
C LEU A 237 5.10 -5.96 15.36
N LEU A 238 6.22 -5.43 15.88
CA LEU A 238 6.58 -4.02 15.68
C LEU A 238 6.81 -3.70 14.20
N THR A 239 7.44 -4.59 13.44
CA THR A 239 7.67 -4.38 12.00
C THR A 239 6.35 -4.24 11.24
N ILE A 240 5.34 -5.08 11.53
CA ILE A 240 4.01 -4.94 10.91
C ILE A 240 3.38 -3.60 11.27
N ILE A 241 3.43 -3.20 12.55
CA ILE A 241 2.86 -1.95 13.03
C ILE A 241 3.52 -0.76 12.33
N VAL A 242 4.86 -0.70 12.31
CA VAL A 242 5.60 0.40 11.68
C VAL A 242 5.32 0.46 10.18
N LEU A 243 5.36 -0.68 9.48
CA LEU A 243 5.05 -0.73 8.05
C LEU A 243 3.61 -0.26 7.77
N GLY A 244 2.63 -0.84 8.47
CA GLY A 244 1.21 -0.58 8.22
C GLY A 244 0.72 0.78 8.67
N THR A 245 1.44 1.46 9.56
CA THR A 245 1.14 2.84 9.97
C THR A 245 1.92 3.87 9.18
N SER A 246 3.13 3.57 8.71
CA SER A 246 3.95 4.53 7.95
C SER A 246 3.15 5.21 6.84
N ALA A 247 3.39 6.50 6.61
CA ALA A 247 2.71 7.24 5.53
C ALA A 247 2.99 6.56 4.19
N TYR A 248 4.23 6.13 3.97
CA TYR A 248 4.61 5.47 2.75
C TYR A 248 3.90 4.14 2.54
N GLY A 249 3.86 3.28 3.57
CA GLY A 249 3.15 2.01 3.52
C GLY A 249 1.63 2.17 3.38
N THR A 250 1.08 3.26 3.91
CA THR A 250 -0.35 3.60 3.79
C THR A 250 -0.72 3.96 2.36
N ILE A 251 0.06 4.82 1.72
CA ILE A 251 -0.13 5.19 0.31
C ILE A 251 0.09 3.95 -0.57
N ALA A 252 1.19 3.21 -0.36
CA ALA A 252 1.52 1.98 -1.08
C ALA A 252 0.40 0.94 -1.06
N ALA A 253 -0.31 0.81 0.05
CA ALA A 253 -1.38 -0.18 0.21
C ALA A 253 -2.61 0.10 -0.65
N LEU A 254 -2.78 1.34 -1.11
CA LEU A 254 -3.95 1.78 -1.85
C LEU A 254 -3.63 2.23 -3.27
N MET A 255 -2.36 2.51 -3.57
CA MET A 255 -1.91 2.97 -4.87
C MET A 255 -2.09 1.88 -5.94
N LEU A 256 -2.74 2.17 -7.06
CA LEU A 256 -2.80 1.27 -8.22
C LEU A 256 -1.44 1.23 -8.93
N ASP A 257 -0.50 0.56 -8.29
CA ASP A 257 0.89 0.50 -8.71
C ASP A 257 1.58 -0.79 -8.23
N LEU A 258 2.72 -1.08 -8.87
CA LEU A 258 3.53 -2.26 -8.64
C LEU A 258 4.59 -2.06 -7.54
N ASP A 259 5.17 -0.87 -7.40
CA ASP A 259 6.36 -0.61 -6.59
C ASP A 259 6.09 -0.67 -5.08
N GLY A 260 4.89 -0.25 -4.67
CA GLY A 260 4.52 -0.11 -3.26
C GLY A 260 4.08 -1.39 -2.56
N ALA A 261 3.23 -2.20 -3.19
CA ALA A 261 2.61 -3.37 -2.55
C ALA A 261 2.98 -4.69 -3.24
N ILE A 262 2.94 -4.73 -4.57
CA ILE A 262 3.06 -5.97 -5.35
C ILE A 262 4.52 -6.46 -5.36
N LEU A 263 5.49 -5.62 -5.77
CA LEU A 263 6.89 -6.03 -5.79
C LEU A 263 7.43 -6.33 -4.38
N PRO A 264 7.12 -5.55 -3.33
CA PRO A 264 7.53 -5.91 -1.98
C PRO A 264 6.96 -7.25 -1.50
N PHE A 265 5.74 -7.61 -1.87
CA PHE A 265 5.20 -8.95 -1.59
C PHE A 265 6.05 -10.06 -2.22
N PHE A 266 6.36 -9.95 -3.52
CA PHE A 266 7.18 -10.96 -4.20
C PHE A 266 8.61 -10.98 -3.64
N MET A 267 9.18 -9.83 -3.28
CA MET A 267 10.48 -9.76 -2.61
C MET A 267 10.45 -10.52 -1.29
N LEU A 268 9.44 -10.30 -0.45
CA LEU A 268 9.26 -11.01 0.81
C LEU A 268 9.02 -12.50 0.60
N LEU A 269 8.25 -12.88 -0.43
CA LEU A 269 8.03 -14.28 -0.76
C LEU A 269 9.34 -14.97 -1.17
N SER A 270 10.18 -14.31 -1.96
CA SER A 270 11.51 -14.79 -2.32
C SER A 270 12.41 -14.92 -1.09
N VAL A 271 12.43 -13.94 -0.18
CA VAL A 271 13.21 -14.03 1.07
C VAL A 271 12.73 -15.17 1.96
N TYR A 272 11.41 -15.31 2.14
CA TYR A 272 10.84 -16.40 2.91
C TYR A 272 11.19 -17.77 2.31
N ALA A 273 10.98 -17.94 1.00
CA ALA A 273 11.30 -19.19 0.31
C ALA A 273 12.81 -19.51 0.37
N TYR A 274 13.66 -18.51 0.19
CA TYR A 274 15.11 -18.61 0.34
C TYR A 274 15.51 -19.11 1.74
N ASP A 275 14.97 -18.50 2.80
CA ASP A 275 15.25 -18.90 4.18
C ASP A 275 14.83 -20.35 4.46
N ARG A 276 13.64 -20.74 3.98
CA ARG A 276 13.07 -22.08 4.21
C ARG A 276 13.77 -23.16 3.40
N ALA A 277 14.20 -22.85 2.18
CA ALA A 277 14.99 -23.76 1.35
C ALA A 277 16.35 -24.10 1.98
N ARG A 278 16.87 -23.22 2.83
CA ARG A 278 18.17 -23.39 3.49
C ARG A 278 18.07 -24.16 4.80
N GLU A 279 16.91 -24.14 5.45
CA GLU A 279 16.64 -24.87 6.69
C GLU A 279 16.31 -26.34 6.43
N TYR A 280 15.53 -26.62 5.38
CA TYR A 280 15.07 -27.97 5.10
C TYR A 280 16.00 -28.76 4.17
N SER A 281 15.82 -30.08 4.18
CA SER A 281 16.43 -31.04 3.27
C SER A 281 15.36 -31.84 2.50
N GLY A 282 15.77 -32.62 1.50
CA GLY A 282 14.89 -33.49 0.73
C GLY A 282 13.78 -32.75 -0.03
N GLY A 283 12.57 -33.33 -0.06
CA GLY A 283 11.44 -32.79 -0.83
C GLY A 283 10.98 -31.39 -0.39
N LEU A 284 11.07 -31.06 0.90
CA LEU A 284 10.72 -29.72 1.40
C LEU A 284 11.70 -28.66 0.87
N ARG A 285 12.99 -28.98 0.77
CA ARG A 285 13.97 -28.09 0.15
C ARG A 285 13.63 -27.83 -1.31
N VAL A 286 13.27 -28.88 -2.06
CA VAL A 286 12.85 -28.74 -3.46
C VAL A 286 11.62 -27.85 -3.57
N LEU A 287 10.60 -28.06 -2.73
CA LEU A 287 9.40 -27.22 -2.70
C LEU A 287 9.74 -25.72 -2.51
N PHE A 288 10.58 -25.39 -1.51
CA PHE A 288 10.94 -24.00 -1.26
C PHE A 288 11.86 -23.41 -2.32
N LEU A 289 12.73 -24.21 -2.96
CA LEU A 289 13.51 -23.76 -4.12
C LEU A 289 12.61 -23.51 -5.34
N SER A 290 11.60 -24.36 -5.56
CA SER A 290 10.59 -24.14 -6.61
C SER A 290 9.78 -22.88 -6.32
N LEU A 291 9.34 -22.67 -5.08
CA LEU A 291 8.64 -21.45 -4.68
C LEU A 291 9.52 -20.21 -4.87
N LEU A 292 10.80 -20.29 -4.51
CA LEU A 292 11.77 -19.21 -4.75
C LEU A 292 11.88 -18.90 -6.25
N LEU A 293 12.09 -19.92 -7.08
CA LEU A 293 12.20 -19.76 -8.53
C LEU A 293 10.93 -19.11 -9.12
N VAL A 294 9.76 -19.59 -8.73
CA VAL A 294 8.47 -19.02 -9.17
C VAL A 294 8.34 -17.57 -8.72
N ALA A 295 8.63 -17.25 -7.46
CA ALA A 295 8.56 -15.88 -6.96
C ALA A 295 9.51 -14.93 -7.72
N LEU A 296 10.73 -15.38 -8.03
CA LEU A 296 11.71 -14.61 -8.79
C LEU A 296 11.26 -14.38 -10.24
N ILE A 297 10.71 -15.41 -10.90
CA ILE A 297 10.17 -15.30 -12.26
C ILE A 297 8.98 -14.35 -12.28
N LEU A 298 8.00 -14.53 -11.40
CA LEU A 298 6.79 -13.70 -11.36
C LEU A 298 7.14 -12.24 -11.04
N GLY A 299 8.00 -11.99 -10.06
CA GLY A 299 8.45 -10.63 -9.74
C GLY A 299 9.13 -9.95 -10.94
N PHE A 300 9.98 -10.67 -11.68
CA PHE A 300 10.62 -10.13 -12.88
C PHE A 300 9.63 -9.88 -14.03
N LEU A 301 8.67 -10.79 -14.24
CA LEU A 301 7.61 -10.63 -15.25
C LEU A 301 6.59 -9.55 -14.86
N ILE A 302 6.63 -9.02 -13.64
CA ILE A 302 5.91 -7.81 -13.23
C ILE A 302 6.77 -6.58 -13.51
N LYS A 303 8.03 -6.55 -13.05
CA LYS A 303 8.92 -5.41 -13.27
C LYS A 303 10.38 -5.82 -13.43
N LEU A 304 11.06 -5.26 -14.43
CA LEU A 304 12.47 -5.55 -14.72
C LEU A 304 13.41 -5.22 -13.54
N SER A 305 13.09 -4.18 -12.75
CA SER A 305 13.87 -3.81 -11.56
C SER A 305 13.85 -4.88 -10.45
N PHE A 306 12.98 -5.90 -10.55
CA PHE A 306 12.99 -7.03 -9.63
C PHE A 306 14.30 -7.86 -9.69
N VAL A 307 15.15 -7.64 -10.71
CA VAL A 307 16.53 -8.15 -10.75
C VAL A 307 17.34 -7.76 -9.50
N ILE A 308 17.00 -6.65 -8.83
CA ILE A 308 17.63 -6.24 -7.56
C ILE A 308 17.44 -7.32 -6.49
N VAL A 309 16.29 -8.00 -6.44
CA VAL A 309 16.03 -9.08 -5.47
C VAL A 309 16.93 -10.29 -5.74
N VAL A 310 17.12 -10.65 -7.01
CA VAL A 310 18.04 -11.73 -7.42
C VAL A 310 19.45 -11.40 -6.98
N GLY A 311 19.93 -10.19 -7.28
CA GLY A 311 21.24 -9.70 -6.85
C GLY A 311 21.39 -9.70 -5.33
N ALA A 312 20.39 -9.24 -4.59
CA ALA A 312 20.41 -9.19 -3.14
C ALA A 312 20.50 -10.58 -2.49
N LEU A 313 19.77 -11.57 -3.00
CA LEU A 313 19.86 -12.95 -2.50
C LEU A 313 21.22 -13.60 -2.82
N MET A 314 21.78 -13.33 -3.99
CA MET A 314 23.13 -13.79 -4.36
C MET A 314 24.18 -13.16 -3.45
N LEU A 315 24.10 -11.86 -3.21
CA LEU A 315 25.00 -11.14 -2.30
C LEU A 315 24.86 -11.61 -0.85
N ASP A 316 23.64 -11.86 -0.36
CA ASP A 316 23.42 -12.42 0.98
C ASP A 316 24.07 -13.81 1.12
N TYR A 317 23.88 -14.66 0.11
CA TYR A 317 24.49 -15.99 0.06
C TYR A 317 26.03 -15.93 0.03
N LEU A 318 26.59 -15.03 -0.78
CA LEU A 318 28.04 -14.81 -0.84
C LEU A 318 28.58 -14.24 0.47
N TYR A 319 27.90 -13.27 1.08
CA TYR A 319 28.29 -12.72 2.37
C TYR A 319 28.34 -13.81 3.44
N GLU A 320 27.36 -14.71 3.47
CA GLU A 320 27.36 -15.79 4.44
C GLU A 320 28.51 -16.78 4.20
N ARG A 321 28.80 -17.07 2.93
CA ARG A 321 29.93 -17.92 2.51
C ARG A 321 31.25 -17.18 2.42
N ARG A 322 31.37 -15.94 2.91
CA ARG A 322 32.55 -15.06 2.71
C ARG A 322 33.90 -15.66 3.11
N ARG A 323 33.90 -16.63 4.03
CA ARG A 323 35.12 -17.34 4.47
C ARG A 323 35.49 -18.52 3.55
N ASP A 324 34.54 -19.00 2.75
CA ASP A 324 34.65 -20.19 1.88
C ASP A 324 34.46 -19.83 0.39
N ILE A 325 34.59 -18.55 0.01
CA ILE A 325 34.40 -18.14 -1.39
C ILE A 325 35.51 -18.74 -2.25
N THR A 326 35.10 -19.50 -3.25
CA THR A 326 35.99 -20.05 -4.28
C THR A 326 35.54 -19.55 -5.65
N TRP A 327 36.47 -19.47 -6.61
CA TRP A 327 36.12 -19.17 -8.00
C TRP A 327 35.06 -20.13 -8.56
N GLY A 328 35.08 -21.40 -8.17
CA GLY A 328 34.06 -22.38 -8.56
C GLY A 328 32.67 -22.09 -7.97
N LEU A 329 32.57 -21.46 -6.80
CA LEU A 329 31.28 -20.98 -6.27
C LEU A 329 30.76 -19.78 -7.07
N VAL A 330 31.63 -18.80 -7.32
CA VAL A 330 31.28 -17.59 -8.09
C VAL A 330 30.88 -17.96 -9.51
N ALA A 331 31.63 -18.84 -10.18
CA ALA A 331 31.31 -19.33 -11.52
C ALA A 331 29.95 -20.05 -11.56
N ARG A 332 29.66 -20.93 -10.60
CA ARG A 332 28.35 -21.60 -10.53
C ARG A 332 27.19 -20.63 -10.34
N LEU A 333 27.35 -19.64 -9.47
CA LEU A 333 26.34 -18.59 -9.27
C LEU A 333 26.16 -17.75 -10.54
N GLY A 334 27.25 -17.40 -11.22
CA GLY A 334 27.22 -16.71 -12.51
C GLY A 334 26.51 -17.51 -13.59
N SER A 335 26.83 -18.81 -13.74
CA SER A 335 26.15 -19.70 -14.68
C SER A 335 24.66 -19.86 -14.35
N ALA A 336 24.31 -20.00 -13.07
CA ALA A 336 22.91 -20.07 -12.65
C ALA A 336 22.15 -18.78 -12.98
N LEU A 337 22.76 -17.61 -12.77
CA LEU A 337 22.20 -16.32 -13.17
C LEU A 337 22.00 -16.23 -14.68
N LEU A 338 22.98 -16.64 -15.49
CA LEU A 338 22.85 -16.65 -16.95
C LEU A 338 21.72 -17.56 -17.43
N VAL A 339 21.60 -18.77 -16.87
CA VAL A 339 20.49 -19.69 -17.16
C VAL A 339 19.16 -19.05 -16.77
N PHE A 340 19.07 -18.46 -15.58
CA PHE A 340 17.87 -17.77 -15.12
C PHE A 340 17.46 -16.63 -16.06
N LEU A 341 18.41 -15.77 -16.47
CA LEU A 341 18.16 -14.69 -17.42
C LEU A 341 17.75 -15.22 -18.80
N ALA A 342 18.33 -16.32 -19.27
CA ALA A 342 17.93 -16.97 -20.52
C ALA A 342 16.50 -17.50 -20.46
N VAL A 343 16.09 -18.11 -19.34
CA VAL A 343 14.71 -18.54 -19.11
C VAL A 343 13.76 -17.35 -19.11
N LEU A 344 14.12 -16.24 -18.44
CA LEU A 344 13.30 -15.03 -18.45
C LEU A 344 13.17 -14.43 -19.85
N ALA A 345 14.26 -14.35 -20.62
CA ALA A 345 14.23 -13.89 -22.00
C ALA A 345 13.33 -14.77 -22.87
N PHE A 346 13.40 -16.11 -22.68
CA PHE A 346 12.51 -17.04 -23.35
C PHE A 346 11.04 -16.83 -22.96
N LEU A 347 10.73 -16.63 -21.67
CA LEU A 347 9.35 -16.36 -21.23
C LEU A 347 8.80 -15.04 -21.79
N VAL A 348 9.61 -13.99 -21.85
CA VAL A 348 9.25 -12.71 -22.49
C VAL A 348 9.01 -12.92 -23.99
N TRP A 349 9.84 -13.71 -24.66
CA TRP A 349 9.65 -14.06 -26.06
C TRP A 349 8.35 -14.83 -26.30
N VAL A 350 8.05 -15.84 -25.48
CA VAL A 350 6.77 -16.58 -25.52
C VAL A 350 5.58 -15.67 -25.27
N ALA A 351 5.69 -14.71 -24.34
CA ALA A 351 4.61 -13.77 -24.02
C ALA A 351 4.16 -12.95 -25.23
N ARG A 352 5.06 -12.64 -26.18
CA ARG A 352 4.73 -11.95 -27.45
C ARG A 352 3.68 -12.71 -28.28
N TYR A 353 3.64 -14.04 -28.16
CA TYR A 353 2.68 -14.90 -28.89
C TYR A 353 1.42 -15.20 -28.09
N VAL A 354 1.53 -15.28 -26.76
CA VAL A 354 0.41 -15.60 -25.86
C VAL A 354 -0.47 -14.36 -25.62
N TYR A 355 0.12 -13.17 -25.61
CA TYR A 355 -0.58 -11.93 -25.34
C TYR A 355 -0.28 -10.86 -26.39
N PRO A 356 -1.07 -10.77 -27.47
CA PRO A 356 -0.78 -9.89 -28.62
C PRO A 356 -0.71 -8.40 -28.31
N ALA A 357 -1.30 -7.94 -27.19
CA ALA A 357 -1.22 -6.54 -26.78
C ALA A 357 0.15 -6.18 -26.15
N PHE A 358 0.93 -7.17 -25.74
CA PHE A 358 2.25 -6.96 -25.15
C PHE A 358 3.31 -6.69 -26.23
N SER A 359 3.94 -5.51 -26.14
CA SER A 359 5.06 -5.13 -26.99
C SER A 359 6.37 -5.15 -26.20
N ALA A 360 7.14 -6.22 -26.38
CA ALA A 360 8.46 -6.32 -25.77
C ALA A 360 9.46 -5.30 -26.34
N ASP A 361 9.28 -4.83 -27.57
CA ASP A 361 10.16 -3.80 -28.15
C ASP A 361 9.88 -2.43 -27.51
N ALA A 362 8.60 -2.11 -27.22
CA ALA A 362 8.23 -0.92 -26.44
C ALA A 362 8.76 -1.00 -25.00
N MET A 363 8.67 -2.17 -24.35
CA MET A 363 9.24 -2.41 -23.02
C MET A 363 10.76 -2.18 -22.99
N ILE A 364 11.49 -2.74 -23.95
CA ILE A 364 12.96 -2.58 -24.05
C ILE A 364 13.31 -1.12 -24.36
N GLY A 365 12.62 -0.49 -25.32
CA GLY A 365 12.82 0.91 -25.67
C GLY A 365 12.64 1.83 -24.46
N HIS A 366 11.57 1.61 -23.68
CA HIS A 366 11.32 2.34 -22.43
C HIS A 366 12.40 2.07 -21.37
N ALA A 367 12.88 0.83 -21.22
CA ALA A 367 13.96 0.54 -20.27
C ALA A 367 15.28 1.26 -20.63
N LEU A 368 15.58 1.39 -21.93
CA LEU A 368 16.78 2.05 -22.43
C LEU A 368 16.76 3.57 -22.21
N THR A 369 15.59 4.22 -22.05
CA THR A 369 15.53 5.68 -21.78
C THR A 369 16.14 6.06 -20.43
N TYR A 370 16.20 5.11 -19.49
CA TYR A 370 16.81 5.28 -18.17
C TYR A 370 18.32 5.00 -18.16
N VAL A 371 18.88 4.50 -19.26
CA VAL A 371 20.33 4.25 -19.40
C VAL A 371 20.99 5.53 -19.92
N GLN A 372 21.23 6.48 -19.02
CA GLN A 372 21.90 7.75 -19.34
C GLN A 372 23.24 7.88 -18.59
N GLY A 373 24.12 8.76 -19.10
CA GLY A 373 25.45 9.01 -18.54
C GLY A 373 25.45 9.69 -17.16
N PHE A 374 26.60 10.23 -16.76
CA PHE A 374 26.75 10.91 -15.45
C PHE A 374 26.18 12.34 -15.40
N ASP A 375 25.87 12.94 -16.56
CA ASP A 375 25.20 14.24 -16.65
C ASP A 375 23.69 14.05 -16.47
N ARG A 376 23.18 14.31 -15.27
CA ARG A 376 21.79 14.01 -14.87
C ARG A 376 21.24 15.02 -13.88
N GLY A 377 19.91 15.01 -13.73
CA GLY A 377 19.16 15.91 -12.85
C GLY A 377 19.37 15.68 -11.34
N TRP A 378 20.59 15.85 -10.82
CA TRP A 378 20.95 15.61 -9.41
C TRP A 378 20.09 16.38 -8.42
N GLY A 379 19.72 17.63 -8.72
CA GLY A 379 18.82 18.41 -7.88
C GLY A 379 17.45 17.75 -7.71
N GLN A 380 16.91 17.20 -8.79
CA GLN A 380 15.64 16.47 -8.80
C GLN A 380 15.76 15.12 -8.07
N ILE A 381 16.88 14.41 -8.25
CA ILE A 381 17.17 13.16 -7.52
C ILE A 381 17.20 13.41 -6.01
N ILE A 382 17.93 14.44 -5.56
CA ILE A 382 18.04 14.79 -4.14
C ILE A 382 16.66 15.17 -3.59
N PHE A 383 15.93 16.04 -4.29
CA PHE A 383 14.62 16.50 -3.85
C PHE A 383 13.63 15.34 -3.68
N GLN A 384 13.53 14.45 -4.67
CA GLN A 384 12.63 13.29 -4.61
C GLN A 384 13.08 12.26 -3.57
N THR A 385 14.40 12.09 -3.36
CA THR A 385 14.92 11.21 -2.31
C THR A 385 14.59 11.74 -0.91
N VAL A 386 14.75 13.06 -0.68
CA VAL A 386 14.34 13.70 0.58
C VAL A 386 12.84 13.52 0.79
N LYS A 387 12.01 13.76 -0.23
CA LYS A 387 10.56 13.54 -0.16
C LYS A 387 10.20 12.09 0.19
N ALA A 388 10.89 11.11 -0.40
CA ALA A 388 10.71 9.69 -0.06
C ALA A 388 11.05 9.39 1.41
N LEU A 389 12.12 10.00 1.95
CA LEU A 389 12.46 9.89 3.37
C LEU A 389 11.37 10.50 4.27
N LEU A 390 10.76 11.63 3.87
CA LEU A 390 9.64 12.21 4.62
C LEU A 390 8.44 11.25 4.71
N TYR A 391 8.15 10.46 3.67
CA TYR A 391 7.09 9.45 3.76
C TYR A 391 7.40 8.30 4.74
N THR A 392 8.67 8.00 5.01
CA THR A 392 9.05 7.02 6.04
C THR A 392 8.87 7.55 7.46
N GLY A 393 8.98 8.87 7.64
CA GLY A 393 8.85 9.56 8.93
C GLY A 393 10.05 9.38 9.87
N PRO A 394 9.97 9.91 11.10
CA PRO A 394 11.08 9.91 12.06
C PRO A 394 11.62 8.53 12.44
N ILE A 395 10.85 7.46 12.19
CA ILE A 395 11.25 6.07 12.49
C ILE A 395 12.52 5.65 11.74
N ALA A 396 12.80 6.24 10.58
CA ALA A 396 14.03 5.99 9.82
C ALA A 396 15.30 6.34 10.61
N LEU A 397 15.23 7.31 11.54
CA LEU A 397 16.33 7.64 12.44
C LEU A 397 16.70 6.47 13.35
N ALA A 398 15.72 5.63 13.70
CA ALA A 398 15.97 4.47 14.53
C ALA A 398 16.82 3.41 13.82
N ALA A 399 16.63 3.25 12.50
CA ALA A 399 17.41 2.33 11.67
C ALA A 399 18.90 2.69 11.65
N VAL A 400 19.25 3.96 11.92
CA VAL A 400 20.63 4.45 11.98
C VAL A 400 21.16 4.42 13.42
N VAL A 401 20.41 4.98 14.36
CA VAL A 401 20.90 5.23 15.73
C VAL A 401 20.96 3.98 16.61
N PHE A 402 19.97 3.10 16.50
CA PHE A 402 19.94 1.84 17.24
C PHE A 402 20.59 0.70 16.46
N PHE A 403 21.25 1.02 15.34
CA PHE A 403 21.93 0.05 14.52
C PHE A 403 23.10 -0.58 15.28
N SER A 404 23.22 -1.89 15.15
CA SER A 404 24.30 -2.66 15.76
C SER A 404 24.65 -3.83 14.85
N ARG A 405 25.79 -4.47 15.13
CA ARG A 405 26.18 -5.68 14.40
C ARG A 405 25.11 -6.79 14.52
N GLU A 406 24.48 -6.91 15.68
CA GLU A 406 23.39 -7.88 15.89
C GLU A 406 22.16 -7.54 15.06
N VAL A 407 21.78 -6.25 14.99
CA VAL A 407 20.70 -5.78 14.13
C VAL A 407 21.01 -6.06 12.67
N PHE A 408 22.23 -5.76 12.20
CA PHE A 408 22.65 -6.06 10.83
C PHE A 408 22.55 -7.54 10.51
N GLU A 409 23.07 -8.44 11.35
CA GLU A 409 23.00 -9.88 11.08
C GLU A 409 21.55 -10.39 11.04
N ARG A 410 20.67 -9.88 11.92
CA ARG A 410 19.24 -10.23 11.92
C ARG A 410 18.48 -9.68 10.70
N THR A 411 18.88 -8.52 10.19
CA THR A 411 18.23 -7.81 9.07
C THR A 411 19.07 -7.76 7.80
N ARG A 412 20.03 -8.68 7.67
CA ARG A 412 21.11 -8.62 6.67
C ARG A 412 20.56 -8.49 5.24
N ILE A 413 19.62 -9.35 4.88
CA ILE A 413 19.00 -9.35 3.56
C ILE A 413 18.29 -8.02 3.25
N PHE A 414 17.66 -7.39 4.24
CA PHE A 414 17.01 -6.09 4.08
C PHE A 414 18.04 -4.96 3.87
N ASN A 415 19.19 -5.01 4.56
CA ASN A 415 20.26 -4.04 4.35
C ASN A 415 20.91 -4.20 2.96
N ILE A 416 21.16 -5.44 2.53
CA ILE A 416 21.73 -5.72 1.20
C ILE A 416 20.75 -5.28 0.11
N TYR A 417 19.47 -5.60 0.25
CA TYR A 417 18.44 -5.17 -0.70
C TYR A 417 18.30 -3.64 -0.75
N LEU A 418 18.29 -2.98 0.41
CA LEU A 418 18.24 -1.52 0.50
C LEU A 418 19.45 -0.89 -0.22
N GLY A 419 20.66 -1.37 0.06
CA GLY A 419 21.88 -0.87 -0.59
C GLY A 419 21.90 -1.12 -2.10
N ALA A 420 21.53 -2.33 -2.53
CA ALA A 420 21.47 -2.68 -3.95
C ALA A 420 20.45 -1.81 -4.71
N GLY A 421 19.28 -1.56 -4.13
CA GLY A 421 18.28 -0.69 -4.73
C GLY A 421 18.68 0.79 -4.75
N LEU A 422 19.35 1.30 -3.70
CA LEU A 422 19.89 2.67 -3.70
C LEU A 422 20.93 2.85 -4.80
N ILE A 423 21.83 1.88 -4.98
CA ILE A 423 22.79 1.89 -6.10
C ILE A 423 22.04 1.83 -7.44
N PHE A 424 21.03 0.98 -7.57
CA PHE A 424 20.26 0.85 -8.80
C PHE A 424 19.55 2.15 -9.20
N TYR A 425 18.76 2.73 -8.30
CA TYR A 425 17.89 3.87 -8.61
C TYR A 425 18.58 5.23 -8.53
N LEU A 426 19.68 5.36 -7.78
CA LEU A 426 20.39 6.64 -7.62
C LEU A 426 21.69 6.72 -8.41
N MET A 427 22.32 5.58 -8.74
CA MET A 427 23.64 5.55 -9.39
C MET A 427 23.60 4.91 -10.77
N LEU A 428 23.04 3.71 -10.93
CA LEU A 428 23.13 2.95 -12.17
C LEU A 428 22.21 3.47 -13.28
N PHE A 429 20.99 3.85 -12.95
CA PHE A 429 19.98 4.31 -13.91
C PHE A 429 19.50 5.73 -13.56
N ASP A 430 19.16 6.51 -14.57
CA ASP A 430 18.68 7.87 -14.40
C ASP A 430 17.15 7.95 -14.43
N PHE A 431 16.55 8.04 -13.24
CA PHE A 431 15.12 8.25 -13.04
C PHE A 431 14.77 9.72 -12.72
N SER A 432 15.70 10.66 -12.90
CA SER A 432 15.49 12.08 -12.57
C SER A 432 14.34 12.71 -13.36
N MET A 433 14.10 12.24 -14.58
CA MET A 433 13.00 12.66 -15.46
C MET A 433 11.63 12.04 -15.09
N GLY A 434 11.61 11.04 -14.19
CA GLY A 434 10.41 10.32 -13.78
C GLY A 434 9.97 10.63 -12.35
N ALA A 435 8.93 9.93 -11.91
CA ALA A 435 8.48 9.90 -10.52
C ALA A 435 9.43 9.02 -9.66
N LEU A 436 10.65 9.52 -9.42
CA LEU A 436 11.67 8.84 -8.61
C LEU A 436 11.15 8.55 -7.20
N ASP A 437 10.31 9.41 -6.62
CA ASP A 437 9.69 9.13 -5.32
C ASP A 437 9.01 7.75 -5.34
N LYS A 438 8.09 7.49 -6.26
CA LYS A 438 7.48 6.16 -6.46
C LYS A 438 8.50 5.03 -6.56
N TYR A 439 9.58 5.18 -7.32
CA TYR A 439 10.57 4.11 -7.46
C TYR A 439 11.33 3.81 -6.17
N LEU A 440 11.45 4.79 -5.25
CA LEU A 440 12.06 4.61 -3.94
C LEU A 440 11.15 3.85 -2.95
N MET A 441 9.93 3.46 -3.33
CA MET A 441 9.04 2.62 -2.50
C MET A 441 9.63 1.26 -2.14
N PHE A 442 10.61 0.76 -2.92
CA PHE A 442 11.35 -0.47 -2.55
C PHE A 442 12.00 -0.38 -1.15
N SER A 443 12.30 0.85 -0.69
CA SER A 443 12.94 1.10 0.61
C SER A 443 12.00 0.95 1.81
N ILE A 444 10.68 0.96 1.60
CA ILE A 444 9.68 0.98 2.69
C ILE A 444 9.87 -0.23 3.62
N VAL A 445 9.79 -1.44 3.05
CA VAL A 445 9.90 -2.69 3.80
C VAL A 445 11.25 -2.81 4.53
N PRO A 446 12.42 -2.65 3.87
CA PRO A 446 13.69 -2.79 4.57
C PRO A 446 13.90 -1.73 5.65
N VAL A 447 13.56 -0.45 5.42
CA VAL A 447 13.70 0.61 6.44
C VAL A 447 12.83 0.32 7.65
N CYS A 448 11.56 -0.07 7.45
CA CYS A 448 10.65 -0.42 8.54
C CYS A 448 11.15 -1.65 9.32
N ALA A 449 11.62 -2.69 8.63
CA ALA A 449 12.15 -3.90 9.27
C ALA A 449 13.42 -3.61 10.08
N ILE A 450 14.37 -2.85 9.54
CA ILE A 450 15.61 -2.48 10.23
C ILE A 450 15.29 -1.64 11.47
N ALA A 451 14.46 -0.60 11.32
CA ALA A 451 14.07 0.28 12.42
C ALA A 451 13.35 -0.49 13.54
N ALA A 452 12.37 -1.33 13.19
CA ALA A 452 11.63 -2.11 14.18
C ALA A 452 12.52 -3.13 14.91
N VAL A 453 13.36 -3.87 14.19
CA VAL A 453 14.30 -4.81 14.83
C VAL A 453 15.29 -4.08 15.74
N ALA A 454 15.74 -2.89 15.36
CA ALA A 454 16.63 -2.06 16.17
C ALA A 454 15.95 -1.53 17.45
N LEU A 455 14.68 -1.16 17.38
CA LEU A 455 13.92 -0.60 18.52
C LEU A 455 13.40 -1.67 19.48
N ALA A 456 13.01 -2.85 18.99
CA ALA A 456 12.28 -3.85 19.76
C ALA A 456 12.94 -4.24 21.10
N PRO A 457 14.28 -4.42 21.21
CA PRO A 457 14.95 -4.72 22.48
C PRO A 457 14.81 -3.60 23.53
N HIS A 458 14.59 -2.36 23.09
CA HIS A 458 14.61 -1.17 23.95
C HIS A 458 13.21 -0.71 24.39
N LEU A 459 12.14 -1.16 23.75
CA LEU A 459 10.78 -0.78 24.11
C LEU A 459 10.37 -1.33 25.48
N ARG A 460 9.79 -0.49 26.34
CA ARG A 460 9.17 -0.89 27.62
C ARG A 460 7.86 -0.13 27.84
N MET A 461 7.03 -0.62 28.75
CA MET A 461 5.85 0.13 29.19
C MET A 461 6.30 1.40 29.93
N PHE A 462 5.60 2.50 29.69
CA PHE A 462 5.86 3.77 30.33
C PHE A 462 5.46 3.76 31.81
N SER A 463 6.21 4.50 32.64
CA SER A 463 5.65 4.96 33.91
C SER A 463 4.50 5.95 33.64
N ARG A 464 3.60 6.16 34.62
CA ARG A 464 2.52 7.14 34.48
C ARG A 464 3.02 8.54 34.13
N SER A 465 4.14 8.97 34.72
CA SER A 465 4.73 10.29 34.45
C SER A 465 5.32 10.38 33.04
N GLN A 466 6.00 9.33 32.58
CA GLN A 466 6.53 9.26 31.20
C GLN A 466 5.41 9.25 30.17
N ALA A 467 4.32 8.51 30.43
CA ALA A 467 3.16 8.48 29.56
C ALA A 467 2.49 9.87 29.47
N ALA A 468 2.31 10.55 30.60
CA ALA A 468 1.76 11.91 30.64
C ALA A 468 2.64 12.91 29.88
N LEU A 469 3.97 12.84 30.06
CA LEU A 469 4.91 13.69 29.33
C LEU A 469 4.84 13.44 27.81
N LEU A 470 4.84 12.18 27.39
CA LEU A 470 4.78 11.86 25.96
C LEU A 470 3.43 12.23 25.34
N LEU A 471 2.33 12.06 26.07
CA LEU A 471 1.03 12.52 25.63
C LEU A 471 1.00 14.04 25.50
N ALA A 472 1.55 14.78 26.45
CA ALA A 472 1.66 16.24 26.38
C ALA A 472 2.53 16.68 25.19
N SER A 473 3.70 16.06 24.98
CA SER A 473 4.58 16.34 23.85
C SER A 473 3.94 15.99 22.50
N ALA A 474 3.22 14.86 22.43
CA ALA A 474 2.49 14.46 21.23
C ALA A 474 1.34 15.44 20.93
N THR A 475 0.62 15.89 21.97
CA THR A 475 -0.44 16.90 21.84
C THR A 475 0.13 18.23 21.36
N ALA A 476 1.27 18.66 21.90
CA ALA A 476 1.95 19.88 21.47
C ALA A 476 2.42 19.80 20.01
N LEU A 477 3.01 18.67 19.59
CA LEU A 477 3.39 18.44 18.20
C LEU A 477 2.15 18.44 17.28
N PHE A 478 1.08 17.74 17.68
CA PHE A 478 -0.16 17.71 16.91
C PHE A 478 -0.78 19.11 16.76
N ALA A 479 -0.74 19.92 17.83
CA ALA A 479 -1.29 21.27 17.85
C ALA A 479 -0.65 22.21 16.81
N LEU A 480 0.57 21.92 16.36
CA LEU A 480 1.24 22.67 15.29
C LEU A 480 0.43 22.73 14.00
N ASN A 481 -0.38 21.70 13.71
CA ASN A 481 -1.20 21.65 12.50
C ASN A 481 -2.32 22.71 12.50
N PHE A 482 -2.67 23.30 13.64
CA PHE A 482 -3.71 24.34 13.73
C PHE A 482 -3.17 25.76 13.69
N LEU A 483 -1.86 25.94 13.55
CA LEU A 483 -1.28 27.26 13.29
C LEU A 483 -1.66 27.73 11.87
N PRO A 484 -1.70 29.04 11.59
CA PRO A 484 -1.84 29.54 10.23
C PRO A 484 -0.65 29.11 9.37
N HIS A 485 -0.91 28.54 8.20
CA HIS A 485 0.13 28.13 7.26
C HIS A 485 -0.09 28.74 5.87
N ASP A 486 1.00 29.15 5.23
CA ASP A 486 0.99 29.62 3.85
C ASP A 486 1.09 28.45 2.86
N VAL A 487 0.38 28.58 1.74
CA VAL A 487 0.50 27.64 0.61
C VAL A 487 1.44 28.22 -0.43
N LEU A 488 2.64 27.66 -0.54
CA LEU A 488 3.63 28.05 -1.54
C LEU A 488 3.33 27.42 -2.90
N PRO A 489 3.68 28.10 -4.01
CA PRO A 489 3.55 27.53 -5.35
C PRO A 489 4.56 26.39 -5.57
N LEU A 490 4.21 25.39 -6.37
CA LEU A 490 5.10 24.26 -6.68
C LEU A 490 6.42 24.70 -7.33
N TYR A 491 6.35 25.73 -8.17
CA TYR A 491 7.47 26.36 -8.88
C TYR A 491 7.45 27.88 -8.66
N PRO A 492 8.63 28.53 -8.59
CA PRO A 492 9.97 27.93 -8.64
C PRO A 492 10.35 27.22 -7.33
N LYS A 493 11.11 26.13 -7.43
CA LYS A 493 11.60 25.37 -6.25
C LYS A 493 12.46 26.20 -5.30
N ALA A 494 13.09 27.27 -5.81
CA ALA A 494 13.88 28.20 -5.01
C ALA A 494 13.07 28.92 -3.91
N ALA A 495 11.77 29.14 -4.11
CA ALA A 495 10.90 29.74 -3.09
C ALA A 495 10.83 28.86 -1.84
N TRP A 496 10.71 27.55 -2.02
CA TRP A 496 10.74 26.58 -0.92
C TRP A 496 12.07 26.60 -0.18
N ALA A 497 13.19 26.57 -0.92
CA ALA A 497 14.52 26.60 -0.31
C ALA A 497 14.74 27.88 0.52
N LYS A 498 14.20 29.02 0.08
CA LYS A 498 14.27 30.29 0.80
C LYS A 498 13.50 30.26 2.12
N GLU A 499 12.24 29.80 2.12
CA GLU A 499 11.44 29.73 3.35
C GLU A 499 12.04 28.73 4.36
N VAL A 500 12.55 27.59 3.88
CA VAL A 500 13.24 26.61 4.73
C VAL A 500 14.51 27.22 5.35
N ALA A 501 15.34 27.91 4.57
CA ALA A 501 16.58 28.51 5.04
C ALA A 501 16.37 29.71 5.99
N SER A 502 15.27 30.44 5.83
CA SER A 502 14.90 31.58 6.68
C SER A 502 14.11 31.21 7.93
N LEU A 503 13.86 29.92 8.18
CA LEU A 503 13.09 29.40 9.32
C LEU A 503 11.60 29.82 9.32
N HIS A 504 11.07 30.28 8.20
CA HIS A 504 9.65 30.54 8.00
C HIS A 504 8.92 29.23 7.65
N TRP A 505 8.79 28.35 8.63
CA TRP A 505 8.31 26.98 8.41
C TRP A 505 6.80 26.81 8.47
N ASN A 506 6.04 27.89 8.71
CA ASN A 506 4.57 27.91 8.70
C ASN A 506 4.04 27.81 7.25
N ILE A 507 4.40 26.74 6.56
CA ILE A 507 4.06 26.49 5.16
C ILE A 507 3.49 25.08 5.00
N LEU A 508 2.57 24.90 4.06
CA LEU A 508 1.99 23.60 3.73
C LEU A 508 2.75 22.94 2.58
N LEU A 509 3.31 21.76 2.81
CA LEU A 509 4.02 20.98 1.80
C LEU A 509 3.05 20.04 1.06
N PRO A 510 2.95 20.10 -0.28
CA PRO A 510 2.08 19.19 -1.04
C PRO A 510 2.71 17.81 -1.20
N PHE A 511 1.89 16.78 -0.95
CA PHE A 511 2.20 15.37 -1.17
C PHE A 511 1.28 14.81 -2.25
N PHE A 512 1.85 14.56 -3.43
CA PHE A 512 1.20 13.99 -4.62
C PHE A 512 2.27 13.23 -5.42
N GLY A 513 1.88 12.32 -6.32
CA GLY A 513 2.85 11.48 -7.05
C GLY A 513 2.35 11.05 -8.43
N GLY A 514 3.27 10.57 -9.28
CA GLY A 514 2.96 10.15 -10.66
C GLY A 514 2.01 8.96 -10.80
N SER A 515 1.73 8.25 -9.70
CA SER A 515 0.73 7.17 -9.66
C SER A 515 -0.19 7.33 -8.46
N GLY A 516 -0.43 8.57 -8.04
CA GLY A 516 -1.19 8.87 -6.84
C GLY A 516 -0.28 9.14 -5.62
N PRO A 517 -0.86 9.68 -4.53
CA PRO A 517 -2.26 10.07 -4.41
C PRO A 517 -2.60 11.35 -5.20
N MET A 518 -3.90 11.64 -5.37
CA MET A 518 -4.42 12.86 -6.03
C MET A 518 -3.77 14.14 -5.50
N GLY A 519 -3.46 14.15 -4.20
CA GLY A 519 -2.72 15.20 -3.54
C GLY A 519 -3.34 15.54 -2.19
N PHE A 520 -2.50 15.80 -1.19
CA PHE A 520 -2.90 16.40 0.08
C PHE A 520 -1.77 17.29 0.61
N TYR A 521 -2.06 18.13 1.61
CA TYR A 521 -1.08 19.00 2.24
C TYR A 521 -0.71 18.48 3.63
N VAL A 522 0.52 18.73 4.08
CA VAL A 522 0.89 18.56 5.49
C VAL A 522 1.76 19.74 5.90
N SER A 523 1.57 20.20 7.15
CA SER A 523 2.39 21.25 7.74
C SER A 523 3.89 20.90 7.71
N PHE A 524 4.68 21.73 7.04
CA PHE A 524 6.14 21.59 7.05
C PHE A 524 6.71 21.82 8.45
N LEU A 525 6.15 22.75 9.23
CA LEU A 525 6.53 22.96 10.62
C LEU A 525 6.36 21.68 11.44
N PHE A 526 5.19 21.02 11.32
CA PHE A 526 4.93 19.75 11.99
C PHE A 526 5.94 18.68 11.57
N ILE A 527 6.22 18.56 10.27
CA ILE A 527 7.20 17.62 9.73
C ILE A 527 8.59 17.89 10.32
N ALA A 528 9.08 19.12 10.16
CA ALA A 528 10.41 19.53 10.60
C ALA A 528 10.60 19.31 12.10
N LEU A 529 9.65 19.76 12.94
CA LEU A 529 9.74 19.59 14.39
C LEU A 529 9.62 18.12 14.82
N SER A 530 8.83 17.30 14.12
CA SER A 530 8.78 15.85 14.39
C SER A 530 10.13 15.18 14.13
N PHE A 531 10.81 15.54 13.04
CA PHE A 531 12.16 15.05 12.73
C PHE A 531 13.22 15.60 13.70
N ILE A 532 13.14 16.88 14.09
CA ILE A 532 14.06 17.48 15.08
C ILE A 532 13.90 16.81 16.45
N VAL A 533 12.68 16.63 16.93
CA VAL A 533 12.41 15.90 18.18
C VAL A 533 12.90 14.46 18.07
N GLY A 534 12.62 13.79 16.95
CA GLY A 534 13.14 12.45 16.67
C GLY A 534 14.66 12.38 16.72
N ALA A 535 15.35 13.35 16.10
CA ALA A 535 16.80 13.44 16.08
C ALA A 535 17.38 13.74 17.47
N ALA A 536 16.73 14.59 18.26
CA ALA A 536 17.13 14.87 19.64
C ALA A 536 16.99 13.62 20.53
N LEU A 537 15.90 12.88 20.41
CA LEU A 537 15.70 11.60 21.11
C LEU A 537 16.75 10.56 20.70
N ALA A 538 17.04 10.49 19.40
CA ALA A 538 18.05 9.59 18.85
C ALA A 538 19.46 9.96 19.34
N ALA A 539 19.81 11.25 19.33
CA ALA A 539 21.07 11.75 19.90
C ALA A 539 21.19 11.42 21.39
N ALA A 540 20.15 11.66 22.19
CA ALA A 540 20.12 11.30 23.61
C ALA A 540 20.38 9.80 23.84
N ALA A 541 19.85 8.93 22.97
CA ALA A 541 20.07 7.49 23.00
C ALA A 541 21.51 7.06 22.66
N LEU A 542 22.22 7.85 21.84
CA LEU A 542 23.63 7.63 21.51
C LEU A 542 24.54 8.04 22.66
N PHE A 543 24.31 9.22 23.24
CA PHE A 543 25.20 9.79 24.26
C PHE A 543 25.00 9.18 25.65
N LYS A 544 23.77 8.77 26.00
CA LYS A 544 23.48 8.23 27.34
C LYS A 544 22.70 6.92 27.26
N ARG A 545 23.35 5.83 27.72
CA ARG A 545 22.77 4.48 27.70
C ARG A 545 21.48 4.35 28.51
N GLU A 546 21.34 5.11 29.60
CA GLU A 546 20.14 5.16 30.43
C GLU A 546 18.90 5.72 29.69
N TRP A 547 19.11 6.62 28.71
CA TRP A 547 18.04 7.24 27.93
C TRP A 547 17.56 6.35 26.77
N ARG A 548 18.31 5.32 26.38
CA ARG A 548 17.99 4.47 25.23
C ARG A 548 16.57 3.91 25.25
N GLN A 549 16.09 3.45 26.41
CA GLN A 549 14.75 2.88 26.55
C GLN A 549 13.65 3.94 26.38
N PHE A 550 13.80 5.09 27.05
CA PHE A 550 12.89 6.22 26.92
C PHE A 550 12.88 6.72 25.48
N SER A 551 14.06 7.02 24.91
CA SER A 551 14.21 7.52 23.54
C SER A 551 13.63 6.58 22.50
N ALA A 552 13.85 5.25 22.62
CA ALA A 552 13.29 4.29 21.67
C ALA A 552 11.75 4.31 21.68
N THR A 553 11.15 4.36 22.87
CA THR A 553 9.70 4.31 23.01
C THR A 553 9.06 5.67 22.66
N ALA A 554 9.72 6.78 23.00
CA ALA A 554 9.32 8.12 22.60
C ALA A 554 9.42 8.33 21.07
N LEU A 555 10.49 7.85 20.43
CA LEU A 555 10.68 7.93 18.98
C LEU A 555 9.61 7.15 18.23
N LEU A 556 9.23 5.97 18.73
CA LEU A 556 8.09 5.22 18.21
C LEU A 556 6.79 6.02 18.33
N ALA A 557 6.51 6.64 19.48
CA ALA A 557 5.31 7.44 19.69
C ALA A 557 5.25 8.66 18.73
N VAL A 558 6.35 9.39 18.58
CA VAL A 558 6.45 10.52 17.62
C VAL A 558 6.23 10.03 16.19
N SER A 559 6.79 8.87 15.83
CA SER A 559 6.63 8.29 14.50
C SER A 559 5.19 7.85 14.21
N LEU A 560 4.49 7.30 15.20
CA LEU A 560 3.08 6.92 15.07
C LEU A 560 2.16 8.14 14.98
N LEU A 561 2.44 9.21 15.72
CA LEU A 561 1.73 10.49 15.57
C LEU A 561 1.92 11.08 14.17
N TYR A 562 3.18 11.12 13.70
CA TYR A 562 3.54 11.57 12.36
C TYR A 562 2.76 10.80 11.27
N ALA A 563 2.79 9.47 11.35
CA ALA A 563 2.03 8.59 10.49
C ALA A 563 0.51 8.86 10.54
N GLY A 564 -0.03 9.09 11.74
CA GLY A 564 -1.45 9.40 11.94
C GLY A 564 -1.90 10.69 11.26
N VAL A 565 -1.11 11.76 11.35
CA VAL A 565 -1.40 13.04 10.66
C VAL A 565 -1.37 12.86 9.14
N PHE A 566 -0.39 12.13 8.61
CA PHE A 566 -0.35 11.82 7.18
C PHE A 566 -1.54 10.99 6.72
N ALA A 567 -1.95 9.97 7.50
CA ALA A 567 -3.10 9.15 7.17
C ALA A 567 -4.41 9.97 7.23
N GLU A 568 -4.53 10.88 8.20
CA GLU A 568 -5.67 11.79 8.32
C GLU A 568 -5.80 12.68 7.08
N GLU A 569 -4.73 13.38 6.70
CA GLU A 569 -4.76 14.26 5.53
C GLU A 569 -4.93 13.49 4.21
N TYR A 570 -4.37 12.29 4.11
CA TYR A 570 -4.52 11.44 2.93
C TYR A 570 -5.94 10.91 2.75
N PHE A 571 -6.61 10.47 3.82
CA PHE A 571 -7.95 9.89 3.73
C PHE A 571 -9.06 10.93 3.77
N PHE A 572 -8.90 11.97 4.59
CA PHE A 572 -9.98 12.87 4.95
C PHE A 572 -9.67 14.32 4.62
N GLY A 573 -8.43 14.77 4.82
CA GLY A 573 -8.03 16.15 4.58
C GLY A 573 -8.73 17.15 5.51
N ARG A 574 -8.95 16.81 6.79
CA ARG A 574 -9.71 17.67 7.71
C ARG A 574 -8.86 18.78 8.32
N LEU A 575 -7.54 18.65 8.32
CA LEU A 575 -6.65 19.68 8.86
C LEU A 575 -6.41 20.77 7.81
N ASN A 576 -5.99 20.42 6.59
CA ASN A 576 -5.63 21.42 5.58
C ASN A 576 -6.55 21.45 4.36
N GLY A 577 -7.46 20.50 4.20
CA GLY A 577 -8.40 20.46 3.09
C GLY A 577 -8.32 19.18 2.25
N SER A 578 -9.44 18.85 1.60
CA SER A 578 -9.61 17.58 0.90
C SER A 578 -9.77 17.76 -0.62
N ALA A 579 -8.76 17.35 -1.38
CA ALA A 579 -8.81 17.35 -2.84
C ALA A 579 -9.92 16.44 -3.41
N PRO A 580 -10.16 15.22 -2.88
CA PRO A 580 -11.26 14.37 -3.33
C PRO A 580 -12.64 15.01 -3.14
N VAL A 581 -12.86 15.75 -2.04
CA VAL A 581 -14.16 16.41 -1.77
C VAL A 581 -14.44 17.48 -2.80
N VAL A 582 -13.53 18.44 -2.98
CA VAL A 582 -13.72 19.53 -3.95
C VAL A 582 -13.79 19.01 -5.38
N PHE A 583 -13.08 17.93 -5.70
CA PHE A 583 -13.17 17.26 -6.99
C PHE A 583 -14.57 16.67 -7.22
N ARG A 584 -15.12 15.91 -6.27
CA ARG A 584 -16.44 15.28 -6.40
C ARG A 584 -17.55 16.30 -6.56
N GLU A 585 -17.47 17.42 -5.85
CA GLU A 585 -18.39 18.55 -6.00
C GLU A 585 -18.28 19.21 -7.38
N ALA A 586 -17.06 19.47 -7.87
CA ALA A 586 -16.85 20.00 -9.22
C ALA A 586 -17.33 19.02 -10.31
N LEU A 587 -17.12 17.72 -10.12
CA LEU A 587 -17.63 16.68 -11.01
C LEU A 587 -19.16 16.64 -11.03
N THR A 588 -19.81 16.82 -9.87
CA THR A 588 -21.29 16.90 -9.77
C THR A 588 -21.83 18.11 -10.53
N TYR A 589 -21.16 19.27 -10.45
CA TYR A 589 -21.50 20.43 -11.26
C TYR A 589 -21.36 20.13 -12.77
N ILE A 590 -20.24 19.53 -13.18
CA ILE A 590 -20.00 19.14 -14.58
C ILE A 590 -21.09 18.17 -15.07
N ASP A 591 -21.53 17.23 -14.24
CA ASP A 591 -22.56 16.24 -14.59
C ASP A 591 -23.95 16.85 -14.76
N THR A 592 -24.26 17.90 -13.99
CA THR A 592 -25.57 18.55 -13.98
C THR A 592 -25.68 19.73 -14.96
N SER A 593 -24.56 20.10 -15.61
CA SER A 593 -24.47 21.20 -16.56
C SER A 593 -24.32 20.71 -18.01
N ASP A 594 -24.55 21.59 -18.99
CA ASP A 594 -24.42 21.32 -20.43
C ASP A 594 -22.95 21.27 -20.92
N ILE A 595 -22.04 20.80 -20.06
CA ILE A 595 -20.61 20.66 -20.34
C ILE A 595 -20.35 19.33 -21.05
N THR A 596 -19.76 19.37 -22.24
CA THR A 596 -19.51 18.19 -23.08
C THR A 596 -18.03 17.80 -23.19
N SER A 597 -17.10 18.72 -22.90
CA SER A 597 -15.67 18.53 -23.13
C SER A 597 -14.87 19.31 -22.09
N VAL A 598 -13.99 18.61 -21.37
CA VAL A 598 -13.22 19.14 -20.24
C VAL A 598 -11.76 18.76 -20.35
N ILE A 599 -10.86 19.75 -20.26
CA ILE A 599 -9.44 19.54 -20.01
C ILE A 599 -9.17 19.61 -18.49
N THR A 600 -8.49 18.60 -17.93
CA THR A 600 -8.22 18.57 -16.48
C THR A 600 -6.75 18.80 -16.10
N HIS A 601 -6.52 19.45 -14.97
CA HIS A 601 -5.20 19.65 -14.38
C HIS A 601 -4.67 18.37 -13.71
N ASN A 602 -3.42 17.99 -13.98
CA ASN A 602 -2.69 16.87 -13.35
C ASN A 602 -3.37 15.49 -13.46
N ASP A 603 -4.19 15.25 -14.48
CA ASP A 603 -5.06 14.06 -14.58
C ASP A 603 -6.06 13.88 -13.42
N ILE A 604 -6.34 14.94 -12.65
CA ILE A 604 -7.31 14.83 -11.56
C ILE A 604 -8.70 14.62 -12.16
N GLY A 605 -9.32 13.48 -11.91
CA GLY A 605 -10.64 13.15 -12.44
C GLY A 605 -10.65 12.65 -13.88
N ALA A 606 -9.49 12.35 -14.48
CA ALA A 606 -9.40 11.93 -15.87
C ALA A 606 -10.22 10.67 -16.16
N PHE A 607 -10.22 9.70 -15.23
CA PHE A 607 -11.00 8.46 -15.37
C PHE A 607 -12.50 8.74 -15.33
N GLU A 608 -12.94 9.53 -14.37
CA GLU A 608 -14.33 9.85 -14.11
C GLU A 608 -14.93 10.66 -15.27
N LEU A 609 -14.19 11.66 -15.78
CA LEU A 609 -14.57 12.43 -16.96
C LEU A 609 -14.62 11.55 -18.22
N TRP A 610 -13.68 10.61 -18.37
CA TRP A 610 -13.65 9.70 -19.51
C TRP A 610 -14.84 8.76 -19.52
N GLN A 611 -15.20 8.18 -18.37
CA GLN A 611 -16.40 7.33 -18.24
C GLN A 611 -17.69 8.06 -18.64
N ARG A 612 -17.72 9.40 -18.51
CA ARG A 612 -18.85 10.25 -18.88
C ARG A 612 -18.81 10.74 -20.33
N GLY A 613 -17.76 10.40 -21.08
CA GLY A 613 -17.54 10.93 -22.42
C GLY A 613 -17.20 12.43 -22.45
N LYS A 614 -16.79 13.01 -21.32
CA LYS A 614 -16.48 14.45 -21.17
C LYS A 614 -14.98 14.75 -21.14
N TYR A 615 -14.11 13.75 -21.13
CA TYR A 615 -12.65 13.94 -21.07
C TYR A 615 -12.07 14.34 -22.43
N ALA A 616 -11.50 15.54 -22.50
CA ALA A 616 -10.85 16.06 -23.71
C ALA A 616 -9.34 15.80 -23.69
N SER A 617 -8.67 16.26 -22.63
CA SER A 617 -7.21 16.15 -22.47
C SER A 617 -6.80 16.46 -21.02
N ARG A 618 -5.49 16.51 -20.78
CA ARG A 618 -4.87 16.92 -19.51
C ARG A 618 -3.78 17.96 -19.72
N PHE A 619 -3.44 18.69 -18.66
CA PHE A 619 -2.23 19.52 -18.62
C PHE A 619 -1.52 19.44 -17.27
N TYR A 620 -0.21 19.68 -17.28
CA TYR A 620 0.62 19.80 -16.08
C TYR A 620 1.17 21.21 -15.93
N ALA A 621 0.90 21.85 -14.79
CA ALA A 621 1.42 23.18 -14.52
C ALA A 621 2.91 23.15 -14.11
N ALA A 622 3.81 22.98 -15.07
CA ALA A 622 5.26 23.03 -14.87
C ALA A 622 5.98 23.77 -16.00
N PRO A 623 7.07 24.52 -15.70
CA PRO A 623 7.76 25.35 -16.70
C PRO A 623 8.17 24.59 -17.97
N GLN A 624 8.64 23.34 -17.85
CA GLN A 624 9.08 22.55 -19.00
C GLN A 624 7.97 22.16 -19.98
N TYR A 625 6.70 22.32 -19.60
CA TYR A 625 5.57 21.97 -20.45
C TYR A 625 4.79 23.20 -20.96
N GLU A 626 5.20 24.42 -20.60
CA GLU A 626 4.43 25.62 -20.95
C GLU A 626 4.26 25.80 -22.46
N GLU A 627 5.33 25.57 -23.24
CA GLU A 627 5.29 25.69 -24.70
C GLU A 627 4.29 24.72 -25.34
N ALA A 628 4.32 23.44 -24.94
CA ALA A 628 3.37 22.44 -25.42
C ALA A 628 1.92 22.77 -25.02
N HIS A 629 1.71 23.25 -23.79
CA HIS A 629 0.37 23.60 -23.32
C HIS A 629 -0.19 24.85 -23.99
N ARG A 630 0.63 25.79 -24.47
CA ARG A 630 0.14 26.90 -25.31
C ARG A 630 -0.52 26.36 -26.58
N GLY A 631 0.06 25.36 -27.24
CA GLY A 631 -0.58 24.72 -28.40
C GLY A 631 -1.92 24.06 -28.03
N ILE A 632 -1.91 23.22 -26.98
CA ILE A 632 -3.13 22.52 -26.51
C ILE A 632 -4.24 23.51 -26.14
N PHE A 633 -3.88 24.61 -25.47
CA PHE A 633 -4.86 25.59 -25.02
C PHE A 633 -5.39 26.42 -26.19
N ALA A 634 -4.58 26.73 -27.20
CA ALA A 634 -5.02 27.43 -28.40
C ALA A 634 -6.05 26.64 -29.22
N GLU A 635 -5.90 25.31 -29.27
CA GLU A 635 -6.77 24.41 -30.02
C GLU A 635 -8.06 24.04 -29.28
N HIS A 636 -8.16 24.35 -27.98
CA HIS A 636 -9.31 24.00 -27.16
C HIS A 636 -10.09 25.24 -26.70
N SER A 637 -11.28 25.41 -27.27
CA SER A 637 -12.31 26.32 -26.75
C SER A 637 -13.30 25.50 -25.94
N GLY A 638 -13.39 25.72 -24.62
CA GLY A 638 -14.22 24.88 -23.77
C GLY A 638 -13.97 25.04 -22.28
N HIS A 639 -14.17 23.93 -21.54
CA HIS A 639 -14.14 23.93 -20.09
C HIS A 639 -12.85 23.32 -19.55
N TYR A 640 -12.38 23.87 -18.43
CA TYR A 640 -11.22 23.34 -17.73
C TYR A 640 -11.57 23.03 -16.27
N LEU A 641 -11.18 21.85 -15.82
CA LEU A 641 -11.27 21.47 -14.41
C LEU A 641 -9.90 21.65 -13.75
N VAL A 642 -9.86 22.49 -12.73
CA VAL A 642 -8.64 22.78 -11.96
C VAL A 642 -8.88 22.51 -10.49
N VAL A 643 -8.35 21.39 -9.99
CA VAL A 643 -8.20 21.17 -8.55
C VAL A 643 -6.85 21.76 -8.13
N GLY A 644 -6.89 22.72 -7.21
CA GLY A 644 -5.78 23.59 -6.80
C GLY A 644 -4.71 22.93 -5.95
N ILE A 645 -4.26 21.72 -6.33
CA ILE A 645 -3.15 21.02 -5.70
C ILE A 645 -2.20 20.42 -6.76
N PRO A 646 -0.90 20.76 -6.72
CA PRO A 646 -0.30 21.84 -5.93
C PRO A 646 -0.59 23.23 -6.52
N ARG A 647 -0.56 24.26 -5.67
CA ARG A 647 -0.72 25.67 -6.06
C ARG A 647 0.28 26.11 -7.13
N TRP A 648 -0.18 26.93 -8.07
CA TRP A 648 0.65 27.54 -9.12
C TRP A 648 1.21 28.90 -8.69
N SER A 649 2.30 29.34 -9.33
CA SER A 649 2.82 30.69 -9.13
C SER A 649 1.86 31.74 -9.70
N ASP A 650 1.68 32.84 -8.99
CA ASP A 650 0.82 33.95 -9.43
C ASP A 650 1.30 34.56 -10.76
N GLY A 651 2.60 34.48 -11.05
CA GLY A 651 3.20 34.95 -12.31
C GLY A 651 3.26 33.91 -13.44
N SER A 652 2.78 32.68 -13.23
CA SER A 652 2.85 31.61 -14.23
C SER A 652 1.96 31.85 -15.46
N PHE A 653 2.33 31.26 -16.60
CA PHE A 653 1.49 31.25 -17.80
C PHE A 653 0.06 30.78 -17.49
N TYR A 654 -0.09 29.67 -16.76
CA TYR A 654 -1.39 29.10 -16.41
C TYR A 654 -2.26 30.08 -15.62
N ARG A 655 -1.69 30.77 -14.62
CA ARG A 655 -2.46 31.74 -13.83
C ARG A 655 -2.93 32.92 -14.68
N LYS A 656 -2.08 33.42 -15.59
CA LYS A 656 -2.45 34.50 -16.53
C LYS A 656 -3.54 34.06 -17.49
N PHE A 657 -3.43 32.86 -18.06
CA PHE A 657 -4.44 32.28 -18.94
C PHE A 657 -5.79 32.12 -18.24
N PHE A 658 -5.84 31.45 -17.09
CA PHE A 658 -7.12 31.26 -16.38
C PHE A 658 -7.72 32.55 -15.81
N ALA A 659 -6.93 33.63 -15.71
CA ALA A 659 -7.46 34.95 -15.35
C ALA A 659 -8.25 35.62 -16.49
N THR A 660 -8.13 35.14 -17.73
CA THR A 660 -8.94 35.61 -18.87
C THR A 660 -10.19 34.76 -19.09
N CYS A 661 -10.38 33.69 -18.33
CA CYS A 661 -11.53 32.79 -18.43
C CYS A 661 -12.61 33.13 -17.40
N ASP A 662 -13.86 32.78 -17.72
CA ASP A 662 -14.96 32.87 -16.77
C ASP A 662 -14.91 31.71 -15.78
N ILE A 663 -15.18 32.00 -14.50
CA ILE A 663 -15.32 30.99 -13.45
C ILE A 663 -16.81 30.64 -13.34
N GLU A 664 -17.19 29.46 -13.83
CA GLU A 664 -18.58 29.02 -13.77
C GLU A 664 -18.92 28.32 -12.44
N PHE A 665 -17.94 27.60 -11.87
CA PHE A 665 -18.11 26.92 -10.58
C PHE A 665 -16.84 27.00 -9.75
N VAL A 666 -17.01 27.22 -8.44
CA VAL A 666 -15.94 27.20 -7.46
C VAL A 666 -16.42 26.51 -6.19
N THR A 667 -15.55 25.69 -5.62
CA THR A 667 -15.72 25.13 -4.28
C THR A 667 -14.38 25.01 -3.56
N SER A 668 -14.39 24.92 -2.24
CA SER A 668 -13.19 24.84 -1.42
C SER A 668 -13.37 23.95 -0.20
N SER A 669 -12.31 23.20 0.12
CA SER A 669 -12.14 22.47 1.36
C SER A 669 -10.77 22.84 1.92
N GLY A 670 -10.76 23.49 3.10
CA GLY A 670 -9.52 24.04 3.68
C GLY A 670 -8.82 25.01 2.71
N VAL A 671 -7.54 24.76 2.42
CA VAL A 671 -6.74 25.55 1.48
C VAL A 671 -6.85 25.08 0.02
N ILE A 672 -7.57 23.98 -0.23
CA ILE A 672 -7.71 23.40 -1.57
C ILE A 672 -9.01 23.88 -2.19
N ALA A 673 -8.93 24.49 -3.37
CA ALA A 673 -10.09 24.92 -4.14
C ALA A 673 -10.16 24.19 -5.49
N ALA A 674 -11.35 23.86 -5.94
CA ALA A 674 -11.60 23.40 -7.31
C ALA A 674 -12.36 24.48 -8.09
N HIS A 675 -11.98 24.66 -9.35
CA HIS A 675 -12.59 25.60 -10.26
C HIS A 675 -12.97 24.89 -11.56
N VAL A 676 -14.14 25.22 -12.09
CA VAL A 676 -14.52 24.91 -13.48
C VAL A 676 -14.51 26.23 -14.24
N TYR A 677 -13.56 26.37 -15.15
CA TYR A 677 -13.42 27.55 -16.01
C TYR A 677 -14.10 27.31 -17.35
N TYR A 678 -14.67 28.36 -17.91
CA TYR A 678 -15.07 28.44 -19.31
C TYR A 678 -14.15 29.42 -20.06
N CYS A 679 -13.43 28.93 -21.05
CA CYS A 679 -12.47 29.69 -21.84
C CYS A 679 -12.89 29.67 -23.32
N PRO A 680 -13.76 30.60 -23.77
CA PRO A 680 -14.25 30.65 -25.15
C PRO A 680 -13.22 31.19 -26.15
N ASP A 681 -12.37 32.12 -25.71
CA ASP A 681 -11.28 32.68 -26.51
C ASP A 681 -9.98 32.00 -26.11
N SER A 682 -9.64 30.94 -26.84
CA SER A 682 -8.41 30.18 -26.70
C SER A 682 -7.20 30.94 -27.24
N ASP A 683 -6.97 32.18 -26.81
CA ASP A 683 -5.74 32.91 -27.13
C ASP A 683 -4.76 32.85 -25.94
N PRO A 684 -3.91 31.82 -25.85
CA PRO A 684 -2.87 31.70 -24.81
C PRO A 684 -1.73 32.73 -24.99
N LEU A 685 -1.80 33.61 -26.00
CA LEU A 685 -0.88 34.70 -26.26
C LEU A 685 -1.48 36.09 -25.99
N ALA A 686 -2.78 36.20 -25.68
CA ALA A 686 -3.45 37.47 -25.39
C ALA A 686 -2.88 38.24 -24.18
N THR A 687 -1.98 37.62 -23.41
CA THR A 687 -1.28 38.22 -22.26
C THR A 687 0.25 38.19 -22.39
N GLN A 688 0.83 38.13 -23.59
CA GLN A 688 2.28 38.39 -23.75
C GLN A 688 2.66 39.79 -23.24
#